data_AF-A0A2E9YA30-F1
#
_entry.id   AF-A0A2E9YA30-F1
#
_cell.length_a   1.000
_cell.length_b   1.000
_cell.length_c   1.000
_cell.angle_alpha   90.00
_cell.angle_beta   90.00
_cell.angle_gamma   90.00
#
_symmetry.space_group_name_H-M   'P 1'
#
loop_
_entity.id
_entity.type
_entity.pdbx_description
1 polymer ?
#
loop_
_entity_poly.entity_id
_entity_poly.type
_entity_poly.pdbx_seq_one_letter_code
_entity_poly.pdbx_strand_id
1 'polypeptide(L)'
;MTDYSFVSLSGIVIDRTDRKINFQRGIDFMVDALNNTRGAFLSSGVEDQDRYSRWEFGFIDPPLEIVAHAEQFRLSALNPRGVPLLAMLRPLLLKDPDIELKSETEENLILSVARPERMFAEEERSRQPSTFTPIRALMAEFNGMNDDFLGLWGAFGFDLIYEFEQMSLSMPRTRDDKLLHLYLPDRIMVMDRRLEVAFAHEYEFTRRALSTHGMGETAFTGVTQPSSPNMASDGAITSDHSPEDYMGKVEGARERIRVGDIFEVVLSRKYQTAYHGPPSEMFRLMQRINPSPYEFFFQFANEQLIGASPEMFVRVDGDRVESSPISGTARRGDNAMEDAERILALYNSWKDEVELTMCTDVDRNDKSRICRPGTIKLLARRAIERYAGLFHTVDHVEGRMREGFDGIDAFLSHMWAVTLTGAPKRKAVEIIEDVEVSPRRWYGGAIGALMFSGTINTGITIRTVHLENGRADYRVGATLVWDSVPAEEEEETRIKSTAFFKAVASLGAQGPEVVEAPAALKYSDVSIIMVDNEDSFVHTLADYFRQTGAEVKTFRHGAPALAALAEKPDLVIHSPGPGQPKDFGVPDLVRTVADLGIPQFGICLGLQGMVEAFGGELTIMDEPRHGKYWQLSHGGSGIFDGIEADCRVGGYHSLLAVSEKIPDELDVIAHNEHDMVMAIKHKTLPLAAVQFHPESILSMDNQAGLQIVENVLATLLPEKGTAEQAA
;
A
#
# COMPACT_ATOMS: atom_id res chain seq x y z
N MET A 1 -29.17 -3.81 32.23
CA MET A 1 -29.82 -2.48 32.30
C MET A 1 -29.78 -1.99 30.87
N THR A 2 -30.92 -1.67 30.28
CA THR A 2 -30.98 -1.25 28.87
C THR A 2 -30.47 0.19 28.78
N ASP A 3 -29.48 0.44 27.93
CA ASP A 3 -28.87 1.76 27.74
C ASP A 3 -29.58 2.57 26.65
N TYR A 4 -30.14 1.88 25.65
CA TYR A 4 -30.90 2.48 24.57
C TYR A 4 -32.06 1.57 24.15
N SER A 5 -33.22 2.14 23.83
CA SER A 5 -34.39 1.38 23.37
C SER A 5 -35.05 2.10 22.20
N PHE A 6 -35.44 1.36 21.17
CA PHE A 6 -36.11 1.86 19.98
C PHE A 6 -37.35 1.03 19.67
N VAL A 7 -38.41 1.67 19.17
CA VAL A 7 -39.62 0.98 18.71
C VAL A 7 -39.82 1.28 17.23
N SER A 8 -39.75 0.25 16.41
CA SER A 8 -39.92 0.33 14.96
C SER A 8 -41.35 0.64 14.54
N LEU A 9 -41.56 0.98 13.27
CA LEU A 9 -42.88 1.32 12.72
C LEU A 9 -43.91 0.21 12.88
N SER A 10 -43.50 -1.06 12.83
CA SER A 10 -44.39 -2.22 13.01
C SER A 10 -44.44 -2.77 14.44
N GLY A 11 -43.78 -2.09 15.38
CA GLY A 11 -43.75 -2.42 16.80
C GLY A 11 -42.70 -3.47 17.21
N ILE A 12 -41.59 -3.59 16.48
CA ILE A 12 -40.40 -4.32 16.94
C ILE A 12 -39.67 -3.41 17.93
N VAL A 13 -39.53 -3.88 19.16
CA VAL A 13 -38.72 -3.23 20.19
C VAL A 13 -37.29 -3.75 20.07
N ILE A 14 -36.33 -2.84 20.02
CA ILE A 14 -34.90 -3.12 20.02
C ILE A 14 -34.31 -2.50 21.27
N ASP A 15 -33.84 -3.34 22.18
CA ASP A 15 -33.17 -2.93 23.41
C ASP A 15 -31.66 -3.18 23.25
N ARG A 16 -30.86 -2.14 23.41
CA ARG A 16 -29.40 -2.20 23.36
C ARG A 16 -28.82 -2.08 24.77
N THR A 17 -27.86 -2.94 25.08
CA THR A 17 -27.01 -2.86 26.27
C THR A 17 -25.57 -2.63 25.85
N ASP A 18 -24.91 -1.65 26.47
CA ASP A 18 -23.53 -1.26 26.18
C ASP A 18 -22.60 -1.82 27.24
N ARG A 19 -21.84 -2.85 26.88
CA ARG A 19 -20.88 -3.48 27.77
C ARG A 19 -19.48 -2.94 27.51
N LYS A 20 -18.89 -2.27 28.50
CA LYS A 20 -17.49 -1.82 28.41
C LYS A 20 -16.54 -3.02 28.29
N ILE A 21 -15.66 -2.97 27.30
CA ILE A 21 -14.57 -3.93 27.08
C ILE A 21 -13.27 -3.29 27.57
N ASN A 22 -12.31 -4.12 27.99
CA ASN A 22 -10.98 -3.65 28.33
C ASN A 22 -10.24 -3.25 27.04
N PHE A 23 -9.99 -1.95 26.86
CA PHE A 23 -9.29 -1.40 25.69
C PHE A 23 -7.91 -2.05 25.46
N GLN A 24 -7.13 -2.33 26.51
CA GLN A 24 -5.80 -2.95 26.36
C GLN A 24 -5.86 -4.40 25.87
N ARG A 25 -6.97 -5.11 26.10
CA ARG A 25 -7.18 -6.43 25.51
C ARG A 25 -7.52 -6.37 24.02
N GLY A 26 -7.96 -5.20 23.55
CA GLY A 26 -8.41 -4.97 22.19
C GLY A 26 -9.57 -5.87 21.80
N ILE A 27 -9.84 -5.90 20.49
CA ILE A 27 -10.84 -6.78 19.89
C ILE A 27 -10.24 -7.73 18.83
N ASP A 28 -8.91 -7.76 18.71
CA ASP A 28 -8.14 -8.57 17.76
C ASP A 28 -8.39 -10.08 17.88
N PHE A 29 -8.83 -10.56 19.05
CA PHE A 29 -9.20 -11.97 19.24
C PHE A 29 -10.31 -12.42 18.28
N MET A 30 -11.14 -11.48 17.79
CA MET A 30 -12.16 -11.78 16.79
C MET A 30 -11.56 -12.22 15.46
N VAL A 31 -10.40 -11.69 15.07
CA VAL A 31 -9.70 -12.11 13.85
C VAL A 31 -9.41 -13.62 13.90
N ASP A 32 -9.00 -14.15 15.05
CA ASP A 32 -8.79 -15.58 15.23
C ASP A 32 -10.11 -16.37 15.31
N ALA A 33 -11.13 -15.80 15.95
CA ALA A 33 -12.45 -16.42 16.05
C ALA A 33 -13.11 -16.62 14.67
N LEU A 34 -12.87 -15.70 13.72
CA LEU A 34 -13.36 -15.77 12.34
C LEU A 34 -12.74 -16.91 11.52
N ASN A 35 -11.71 -17.59 12.03
CA ASN A 35 -11.31 -18.86 11.43
C ASN A 35 -12.40 -19.95 11.58
N ASN A 36 -13.24 -19.86 12.61
CA ASN A 36 -14.18 -20.92 12.99
C ASN A 36 -15.64 -20.46 13.07
N THR A 37 -15.90 -19.16 13.01
CA THR A 37 -17.23 -18.55 13.17
C THR A 37 -17.54 -17.62 12.01
N ARG A 38 -18.82 -17.53 11.62
CA ARG A 38 -19.26 -16.52 10.65
C ARG A 38 -19.17 -15.15 11.28
N GLY A 39 -18.90 -14.12 10.49
CA GLY A 39 -18.84 -12.77 11.02
C GLY A 39 -17.97 -11.85 10.17
N ALA A 40 -17.60 -10.72 10.76
CA ALA A 40 -16.71 -9.76 10.13
C ALA A 40 -15.82 -9.04 11.14
N PHE A 41 -14.67 -8.59 10.65
CA PHE A 41 -13.80 -7.64 11.31
C PHE A 41 -13.45 -6.54 10.32
N LEU A 42 -13.56 -5.28 10.73
CA LEU A 42 -13.21 -4.12 9.93
C LEU A 42 -12.32 -3.19 10.75
N SER A 43 -11.32 -2.61 10.11
CA SER A 43 -10.40 -1.65 10.73
C SER A 43 -10.01 -0.54 9.76
N SER A 44 -9.45 0.54 10.30
CA SER A 44 -8.72 1.53 9.51
C SER A 44 -7.25 1.54 9.93
N GLY A 45 -6.37 1.19 8.98
CA GLY A 45 -4.92 1.16 9.19
C GLY A 45 -4.26 2.54 9.10
N VAL A 46 -5.01 3.55 8.63
CA VAL A 46 -4.54 4.93 8.51
C VAL A 46 -5.40 5.88 9.34
N GLU A 47 -4.85 7.07 9.57
CA GLU A 47 -5.58 8.18 10.14
C GLU A 47 -5.36 9.38 9.22
N ASP A 48 -6.46 9.96 8.76
CA ASP A 48 -6.45 11.20 8.00
C ASP A 48 -7.40 12.19 8.68
N GLN A 49 -6.90 13.40 8.93
CA GLN A 49 -7.63 14.40 9.72
C GLN A 49 -8.99 14.67 9.08
N ASP A 50 -10.05 14.39 9.85
CA ASP A 50 -11.47 14.59 9.51
C ASP A 50 -12.10 13.59 8.51
N ARG A 51 -11.37 12.57 8.02
CA ARG A 51 -11.91 11.58 7.07
C ARG A 51 -11.92 10.15 7.56
N TYR A 52 -10.76 9.63 7.95
CA TYR A 52 -10.59 8.25 8.38
C TYR A 52 -10.21 8.23 9.85
N SER A 53 -11.10 7.67 10.67
CA SER A 53 -10.84 7.46 12.09
C SER A 53 -10.37 6.02 12.31
N ARG A 54 -9.43 5.83 13.24
CA ARG A 54 -8.92 4.52 13.65
C ARG A 54 -9.93 3.76 14.51
N TRP A 55 -11.03 3.39 13.89
CA TRP A 55 -12.06 2.56 14.47
C TRP A 55 -11.82 1.11 14.08
N GLU A 56 -12.14 0.21 15.00
CA GLU A 56 -12.28 -1.20 14.72
C GLU A 56 -13.68 -1.66 15.08
N PHE A 57 -14.22 -2.52 14.24
CA PHE A 57 -15.53 -3.11 14.38
C PHE A 57 -15.40 -4.61 14.20
N GLY A 58 -16.19 -5.37 14.93
CA GLY A 58 -16.38 -6.75 14.55
C GLY A 58 -17.50 -7.44 15.29
N PHE A 59 -17.91 -8.55 14.72
CA PHE A 59 -18.96 -9.41 15.23
C PHE A 59 -18.70 -10.84 14.79
N ILE A 60 -19.17 -11.79 15.59
CA ILE A 60 -19.13 -13.23 15.32
C ILE A 60 -20.50 -13.83 15.59
N ASP A 61 -20.82 -14.93 14.91
CA ASP A 61 -22.08 -15.66 14.99
C ASP A 61 -23.33 -14.78 14.87
N PRO A 62 -23.44 -13.95 13.81
CA PRO A 62 -24.62 -13.10 13.60
C PRO A 62 -25.89 -13.96 13.46
N PRO A 63 -27.05 -13.51 13.97
CA PRO A 63 -28.28 -14.31 13.95
C PRO A 63 -28.90 -14.49 12.57
N LEU A 64 -28.72 -13.54 11.65
CA LEU A 64 -29.29 -13.60 10.31
C LEU A 64 -28.24 -13.34 9.23
N GLU A 65 -28.38 -14.04 8.11
CA GLU A 65 -27.75 -13.67 6.83
C GLU A 65 -28.80 -13.36 5.76
N ILE A 66 -28.39 -12.52 4.80
CA ILE A 66 -29.12 -12.15 3.60
C ILE A 66 -28.21 -12.42 2.42
N VAL A 67 -28.65 -13.27 1.49
CA VAL A 67 -27.90 -13.61 0.28
C VAL A 67 -28.82 -13.45 -0.92
N ALA A 68 -28.35 -12.73 -1.94
CA ALA A 68 -29.09 -12.58 -3.18
C ALA A 68 -28.30 -13.10 -4.39
N HIS A 69 -29.04 -13.68 -5.32
CA HIS A 69 -28.63 -14.06 -6.67
C HIS A 69 -29.66 -13.48 -7.65
N ALA A 70 -29.36 -13.52 -8.95
CA ALA A 70 -30.18 -12.89 -10.00
C ALA A 70 -31.70 -13.17 -9.95
N GLU A 71 -32.13 -14.33 -9.44
CA GLU A 71 -33.55 -14.71 -9.37
C GLU A 71 -34.05 -15.00 -7.95
N GLN A 72 -33.20 -14.82 -6.93
CA GLN A 72 -33.49 -15.30 -5.58
C GLN A 72 -32.92 -14.37 -4.52
N PHE A 73 -33.75 -13.96 -3.58
CA PHE A 73 -33.38 -13.23 -2.37
C PHE A 73 -33.67 -14.11 -1.16
N ARG A 74 -32.65 -14.48 -0.39
CA ARG A 74 -32.76 -15.41 0.74
C ARG A 74 -32.39 -14.72 2.04
N LEU A 75 -33.26 -14.81 3.04
CA LEU A 75 -32.90 -14.54 4.44
C LEU A 75 -32.84 -15.87 5.19
N SER A 76 -31.80 -16.06 6.01
CA SER A 76 -31.61 -17.30 6.76
C SER A 76 -31.23 -17.01 8.22
N ALA A 77 -31.90 -17.72 9.14
CA ALA A 77 -31.51 -17.82 10.52
C ALA A 77 -30.25 -18.68 10.66
N LEU A 78 -29.24 -18.14 11.31
CA LEU A 78 -27.95 -18.80 11.52
C LEU A 78 -27.83 -19.42 12.91
N ASN A 79 -28.65 -18.98 13.86
CA ASN A 79 -28.71 -19.47 15.24
C ASN A 79 -30.14 -19.32 15.80
N PRO A 80 -30.45 -19.83 17.01
CA PRO A 80 -31.78 -19.75 17.60
C PRO A 80 -32.37 -18.34 17.67
N ARG A 81 -31.54 -17.30 17.79
CA ARG A 81 -31.97 -15.88 17.84
C ARG A 81 -32.42 -15.38 16.46
N GLY A 82 -31.90 -15.95 15.38
CA GLY A 82 -32.32 -15.65 14.00
C GLY A 82 -33.75 -16.04 13.69
N VAL A 83 -34.28 -17.11 14.29
CA VAL A 83 -35.63 -17.63 14.02
C VAL A 83 -36.74 -16.63 14.36
N PRO A 84 -36.82 -16.07 15.59
CA PRO A 84 -37.83 -15.06 15.91
C PRO A 84 -37.60 -13.77 15.10
N LEU A 85 -36.35 -13.38 14.83
CA LEU A 85 -36.04 -12.24 13.98
C LEU A 85 -36.63 -12.40 12.57
N LEU A 86 -36.40 -13.55 11.93
CA LEU A 86 -36.94 -13.87 10.61
C LEU A 86 -38.48 -13.80 10.61
N ALA A 87 -39.12 -14.34 11.65
CA ALA A 87 -40.57 -14.26 11.82
C ALA A 87 -41.09 -12.83 12.03
N MET A 88 -40.32 -11.95 12.69
CA MET A 88 -40.66 -10.53 12.84
C MET A 88 -40.59 -9.78 11.50
N LEU A 89 -39.57 -10.07 10.68
CA LEU A 89 -39.29 -9.39 9.41
C LEU A 89 -40.18 -9.87 8.25
N ARG A 90 -40.56 -11.15 8.24
CA ARG A 90 -41.42 -11.75 7.19
C ARG A 90 -42.64 -10.90 6.82
N PRO A 91 -43.53 -10.49 7.74
CA PRO A 91 -44.71 -9.70 7.38
C PRO A 91 -44.39 -8.27 6.92
N LEU A 92 -43.14 -7.80 7.05
CA LEU A 92 -42.71 -6.52 6.51
C LEU A 92 -42.36 -6.65 5.04
N LEU A 93 -41.58 -7.68 4.71
CA LEU A 93 -41.14 -7.98 3.35
C LEU A 93 -42.33 -8.29 2.44
N LEU A 94 -43.30 -9.06 2.92
CA LEU A 94 -44.48 -9.46 2.13
C LEU A 94 -45.58 -8.39 2.03
N LYS A 95 -45.36 -7.18 2.55
CA LYS A 95 -46.27 -6.04 2.30
C LYS A 95 -46.05 -5.41 0.93
N ASP A 96 -44.84 -5.51 0.42
CA ASP A 96 -44.48 -4.91 -0.85
C ASP A 96 -45.03 -5.79 -2.00
N PRO A 97 -45.82 -5.23 -2.94
CA PRO A 97 -46.39 -6.00 -4.04
C PRO A 97 -45.34 -6.56 -5.00
N ASP A 98 -44.14 -6.00 -5.03
CA ASP A 98 -43.05 -6.45 -5.90
C ASP A 98 -42.24 -7.60 -5.27
N ILE A 99 -42.58 -8.04 -4.05
CA ILE A 99 -41.92 -9.15 -3.36
C ILE A 99 -42.83 -10.37 -3.33
N GLU A 100 -42.38 -11.47 -3.94
CA GLU A 100 -43.09 -12.75 -3.94
C GLU A 100 -42.38 -13.78 -3.06
N LEU A 101 -43.14 -14.47 -2.21
CA LEU A 101 -42.66 -15.60 -1.43
C LEU A 101 -42.55 -16.86 -2.30
N LYS A 102 -41.35 -17.43 -2.42
CA LYS A 102 -41.11 -18.69 -3.14
C LYS A 102 -41.14 -19.92 -2.23
N SER A 103 -40.51 -19.83 -1.06
CA SER A 103 -40.61 -20.87 -0.04
C SER A 103 -40.25 -20.33 1.34
N GLU A 104 -40.80 -20.94 2.38
CA GLU A 104 -40.48 -20.62 3.77
C GLU A 104 -40.27 -21.88 4.61
N THR A 105 -39.34 -21.79 5.55
CA THR A 105 -39.20 -22.67 6.71
C THR A 105 -39.01 -21.79 7.96
N GLU A 106 -38.93 -22.38 9.15
CA GLU A 106 -38.64 -21.61 10.37
C GLU A 106 -37.28 -20.88 10.29
N GLU A 107 -36.33 -21.43 9.55
CA GLU A 107 -34.96 -20.92 9.44
C GLU A 107 -34.69 -20.18 8.12
N ASN A 108 -35.58 -20.25 7.14
CA ASN A 108 -35.32 -19.71 5.80
C ASN A 108 -36.53 -19.01 5.20
N LEU A 109 -36.31 -17.83 4.63
CA LEU A 109 -37.29 -17.10 3.83
C LEU A 109 -36.70 -16.88 2.44
N ILE A 110 -37.30 -17.50 1.42
CA ILE A 110 -36.84 -17.38 0.03
C ILE A 110 -37.86 -16.57 -0.74
N LEU A 111 -37.40 -15.45 -1.30
CA LEU A 111 -38.19 -14.46 -2.00
C LEU A 111 -37.67 -14.31 -3.44
N SER A 112 -38.52 -13.78 -4.31
CA SER A 112 -38.10 -13.16 -5.57
C SER A 112 -38.64 -11.75 -5.64
N VAL A 113 -37.93 -10.87 -6.36
CA VAL A 113 -38.41 -9.52 -6.64
C VAL A 113 -38.92 -9.47 -8.08
N ALA A 114 -40.08 -8.84 -8.27
CA ALA A 114 -40.68 -8.63 -9.57
C ALA A 114 -39.75 -7.78 -10.45
N ARG A 115 -39.80 -8.00 -11.77
CA ARG A 115 -39.12 -7.12 -12.72
C ARG A 115 -39.91 -5.81 -12.87
N PRO A 116 -39.24 -4.67 -13.09
CA PRO A 116 -39.93 -3.41 -13.31
C PRO A 116 -40.88 -3.49 -14.52
N GLU A 117 -42.19 -3.31 -14.29
CA GLU A 117 -43.22 -3.29 -15.35
C GLU A 117 -43.49 -1.89 -15.92
N ARG A 118 -43.02 -0.85 -15.22
CA ARG A 118 -43.15 0.56 -15.63
C ARG A 118 -41.81 1.17 -15.98
N MET A 119 -41.84 2.23 -16.77
CA MET A 119 -40.67 3.08 -17.00
C MET A 119 -40.43 4.00 -15.78
N PHE A 120 -39.16 4.18 -15.44
CA PHE A 120 -38.70 5.09 -14.40
C PHE A 120 -37.92 6.23 -15.05
N ALA A 121 -38.01 7.43 -14.48
CA ALA A 121 -37.07 8.51 -14.82
C ALA A 121 -35.67 8.11 -14.32
N GLU A 122 -34.61 8.62 -14.95
CA GLU A 122 -33.23 8.29 -14.55
C GLU A 122 -32.93 8.70 -13.09
N GLU A 123 -33.51 9.80 -12.62
CA GLU A 123 -33.40 10.23 -11.22
C GLU A 123 -34.11 9.28 -10.24
N GLU A 124 -35.09 8.50 -10.72
CA GLU A 124 -35.82 7.50 -9.94
C GLU A 124 -35.32 6.08 -10.21
N ARG A 125 -34.24 5.90 -10.98
CA ARG A 125 -33.75 4.58 -11.37
C ARG A 125 -33.41 3.70 -10.17
N SER A 126 -32.91 4.28 -9.07
CA SER A 126 -32.66 3.57 -7.82
C SER A 126 -33.95 3.02 -7.16
N ARG A 127 -35.12 3.55 -7.51
CA ARG A 127 -36.43 3.16 -6.98
C ARG A 127 -37.07 1.99 -7.75
N GLN A 128 -36.46 1.53 -8.84
CA GLN A 128 -36.99 0.37 -9.56
C GLN A 128 -36.93 -0.91 -8.70
N PRO A 129 -37.90 -1.83 -8.85
CA PRO A 129 -37.83 -3.15 -8.24
C PRO A 129 -36.51 -3.86 -8.56
N SER A 130 -35.81 -4.28 -7.52
CA SER A 130 -34.47 -4.86 -7.59
C SER A 130 -34.17 -5.66 -6.32
N THR A 131 -33.00 -6.28 -6.24
CA THR A 131 -32.50 -6.92 -5.01
C THR A 131 -32.51 -5.96 -3.80
N PHE A 132 -32.50 -4.64 -4.03
CA PHE A 132 -32.59 -3.64 -2.98
C PHE A 132 -34.01 -3.30 -2.50
N THR A 133 -35.07 -3.78 -3.17
CA THR A 133 -36.46 -3.61 -2.69
C THR A 133 -36.67 -4.17 -1.28
N PRO A 134 -36.37 -5.45 -0.98
CA PRO A 134 -36.46 -5.97 0.38
C PRO A 134 -35.52 -5.26 1.36
N ILE A 135 -34.30 -4.87 0.93
CA ILE A 135 -33.35 -4.13 1.78
C ILE A 135 -33.94 -2.77 2.19
N ARG A 136 -34.53 -2.04 1.25
CA ARG A 136 -35.18 -0.75 1.50
C ARG A 136 -36.36 -0.90 2.45
N ALA A 137 -37.15 -1.97 2.33
CA ALA A 137 -38.23 -2.27 3.28
C ALA A 137 -37.71 -2.50 4.70
N LEU A 138 -36.57 -3.20 4.86
CA LEU A 138 -35.91 -3.39 6.15
C LEU A 138 -35.38 -2.07 6.72
N MET A 139 -34.69 -1.25 5.91
CA MET A 139 -34.18 0.04 6.37
C MET A 139 -35.31 1.00 6.77
N ALA A 140 -36.39 1.05 5.99
CA ALA A 140 -37.54 1.89 6.28
C ALA A 140 -38.24 1.52 7.60
N GLU A 141 -38.26 0.23 7.97
CA GLU A 141 -38.87 -0.24 9.23
C GLU A 141 -38.22 0.41 10.46
N PHE A 142 -36.91 0.64 10.40
CA PHE A 142 -36.10 1.14 11.51
C PHE A 142 -35.74 2.63 11.37
N ASN A 143 -36.36 3.34 10.43
CA ASN A 143 -36.13 4.76 10.23
C ASN A 143 -36.36 5.57 11.51
N GLY A 144 -35.46 6.52 11.80
CA GLY A 144 -35.47 7.31 13.03
C GLY A 144 -34.71 6.68 14.20
N MET A 145 -34.08 5.52 14.00
CA MET A 145 -33.15 4.95 14.98
C MET A 145 -31.91 5.84 15.13
N ASN A 146 -31.54 6.15 16.37
CA ASN A 146 -30.33 6.89 16.71
C ASN A 146 -29.23 5.93 17.21
N ASP A 147 -28.84 5.01 16.33
CA ASP A 147 -27.79 4.01 16.54
C ASP A 147 -26.99 3.88 15.24
N ASP A 148 -25.68 4.10 15.31
CA ASP A 148 -24.79 4.14 14.13
C ASP A 148 -24.11 2.80 13.84
N PHE A 149 -24.52 1.70 14.50
CA PHE A 149 -23.89 0.39 14.36
C PHE A 149 -24.86 -0.71 13.93
N LEU A 150 -26.10 -0.69 14.42
CA LEU A 150 -27.07 -1.73 14.05
C LEU A 150 -27.50 -1.55 12.59
N GLY A 151 -27.32 -2.61 11.79
CA GLY A 151 -27.61 -2.56 10.36
C GLY A 151 -27.22 -3.84 9.63
N LEU A 152 -27.13 -3.75 8.31
CA LEU A 152 -26.73 -4.85 7.44
C LEU A 152 -25.27 -4.69 7.03
N TRP A 153 -24.44 -5.68 7.36
CA TRP A 153 -22.99 -5.65 7.18
C TRP A 153 -22.56 -6.72 6.18
N GLY A 154 -21.80 -6.37 5.14
CA GLY A 154 -21.38 -7.37 4.16
C GLY A 154 -20.84 -6.79 2.87
N ALA A 155 -20.93 -7.60 1.82
CA ALA A 155 -20.39 -7.30 0.51
C ALA A 155 -21.48 -7.27 -0.57
N PHE A 156 -21.21 -6.48 -1.60
CA PHE A 156 -22.06 -6.23 -2.76
C PHE A 156 -21.25 -6.55 -4.02
N GLY A 157 -21.74 -7.47 -4.84
CA GLY A 157 -21.06 -7.96 -6.04
C GLY A 157 -21.21 -6.99 -7.22
N PHE A 158 -20.21 -6.98 -8.10
CA PHE A 158 -20.17 -6.15 -9.30
C PHE A 158 -21.42 -6.33 -10.17
N ASP A 159 -21.90 -7.56 -10.29
CA ASP A 159 -23.04 -7.93 -11.13
C ASP A 159 -24.37 -7.27 -10.73
N LEU A 160 -24.48 -6.65 -9.55
CA LEU A 160 -25.64 -5.82 -9.20
C LEU A 160 -25.91 -4.73 -10.23
N ILE A 161 -24.88 -4.25 -10.94
CA ILE A 161 -25.03 -3.25 -12.00
C ILE A 161 -25.97 -3.71 -13.11
N TYR A 162 -26.03 -5.01 -13.40
CA TYR A 162 -26.86 -5.57 -14.47
C TYR A 162 -28.35 -5.59 -14.13
N GLU A 163 -28.73 -5.39 -12.86
CA GLU A 163 -30.13 -5.14 -12.51
C GLU A 163 -30.60 -3.77 -13.03
N PHE A 164 -29.69 -2.82 -13.21
CA PHE A 164 -29.97 -1.43 -13.61
C PHE A 164 -29.52 -1.09 -15.03
N GLU A 165 -28.46 -1.74 -15.53
CA GLU A 165 -27.95 -1.62 -16.89
C GLU A 165 -28.27 -2.89 -17.68
N GLN A 166 -29.45 -2.94 -18.31
CA GLN A 166 -29.88 -4.11 -19.07
C GLN A 166 -29.04 -4.28 -20.34
N MET A 167 -28.27 -5.37 -20.39
CA MET A 167 -27.46 -5.80 -21.54
C MET A 167 -27.40 -7.32 -21.67
N SER A 168 -26.96 -7.80 -22.82
CA SER A 168 -26.71 -9.23 -23.02
C SER A 168 -25.44 -9.64 -22.29
N LEU A 169 -25.55 -10.63 -21.41
CA LEU A 169 -24.39 -11.19 -20.70
C LEU A 169 -23.71 -12.24 -21.59
N SER A 170 -22.40 -12.11 -21.77
CA SER A 170 -21.59 -13.01 -22.58
C SER A 170 -21.03 -14.18 -21.74
N MET A 171 -20.78 -13.93 -20.44
CA MET A 171 -20.20 -14.90 -19.53
C MET A 171 -21.30 -15.59 -18.70
N PRO A 172 -21.29 -16.94 -18.59
CA PRO A 172 -22.29 -17.65 -17.82
C PRO A 172 -22.15 -17.33 -16.32
N ARG A 173 -23.28 -17.05 -15.67
CA ARG A 173 -23.33 -16.94 -14.20
C ARG A 173 -23.76 -18.26 -13.59
N THR A 174 -23.14 -18.62 -12.48
CA THR A 174 -23.46 -19.82 -11.70
C THR A 174 -24.25 -19.44 -10.44
N ARG A 175 -24.64 -20.45 -9.65
CA ARG A 175 -25.25 -20.22 -8.33
C ARG A 175 -24.26 -19.67 -7.30
N ASP A 176 -22.97 -19.64 -7.61
CA ASP A 176 -21.94 -19.11 -6.73
C ASP A 176 -21.69 -17.60 -6.99
N ASP A 177 -22.25 -17.06 -8.07
CA ASP A 177 -22.22 -15.64 -8.38
C ASP A 177 -23.30 -14.91 -7.56
N LYS A 178 -22.91 -14.47 -6.37
CA LYS A 178 -23.75 -13.69 -5.45
C LYS A 178 -23.80 -12.23 -5.90
N LEU A 179 -25.00 -11.65 -5.82
CA LEU A 179 -25.19 -10.21 -5.96
C LEU A 179 -24.90 -9.48 -4.65
N LEU A 180 -25.22 -10.08 -3.51
CA LEU A 180 -24.81 -9.59 -2.19
C LEU A 180 -24.81 -10.71 -1.15
N HIS A 181 -24.03 -10.51 -0.08
CA HIS A 181 -24.04 -11.33 1.12
C HIS A 181 -23.87 -10.42 2.34
N LEU A 182 -24.95 -10.26 3.12
CA LEU A 182 -25.03 -9.37 4.27
C LEU A 182 -25.37 -10.16 5.55
N TYR A 183 -24.92 -9.67 6.68
CA TYR A 183 -25.28 -10.13 8.02
C TYR A 183 -26.07 -9.06 8.76
N LEU A 184 -27.01 -9.48 9.59
CA LEU A 184 -27.56 -8.63 10.65
C LEU A 184 -26.98 -9.15 11.98
N PRO A 185 -25.92 -8.52 12.52
CA PRO A 185 -25.39 -8.85 13.83
C PRO A 185 -26.29 -8.29 14.95
N ASP A 186 -26.33 -8.99 16.08
CA ASP A 186 -26.97 -8.55 17.32
C ASP A 186 -25.98 -8.39 18.48
N ARG A 187 -24.69 -8.57 18.19
CA ARG A 187 -23.57 -8.17 19.05
C ARG A 187 -22.47 -7.57 18.19
N ILE A 188 -22.13 -6.32 18.45
CA ILE A 188 -21.08 -5.60 17.71
C ILE A 188 -20.08 -5.07 18.71
N MET A 189 -18.81 -5.48 18.57
CA MET A 189 -17.71 -4.90 19.32
C MET A 189 -17.13 -3.72 18.54
N VAL A 190 -16.92 -2.63 19.25
CA VAL A 190 -16.46 -1.36 18.72
C VAL A 190 -15.28 -0.90 19.55
N MET A 191 -14.20 -0.50 18.89
CA MET A 191 -13.05 0.11 19.52
C MET A 191 -12.68 1.41 18.82
N ASP A 192 -12.64 2.49 19.59
CA ASP A 192 -12.13 3.78 19.14
C ASP A 192 -10.71 3.95 19.70
N ARG A 193 -9.70 3.83 18.82
CA ARG A 193 -8.29 3.96 19.20
C ARG A 193 -7.91 5.40 19.58
N ARG A 194 -8.66 6.40 19.15
CA ARG A 194 -8.39 7.82 19.46
C ARG A 194 -8.90 8.19 20.85
N LEU A 195 -10.07 7.69 21.21
CA LEU A 195 -10.66 7.90 22.54
C LEU A 195 -10.19 6.87 23.58
N GLU A 196 -9.45 5.84 23.16
CA GLU A 196 -8.99 4.71 23.98
C GLU A 196 -10.14 3.99 24.71
N VAL A 197 -11.24 3.77 23.99
CA VAL A 197 -12.45 3.12 24.51
C VAL A 197 -12.85 1.93 23.65
N ALA A 198 -13.41 0.92 24.31
CA ALA A 198 -13.95 -0.27 23.67
C ALA A 198 -15.27 -0.68 24.32
N PHE A 199 -16.26 -1.03 23.52
CA PHE A 199 -17.60 -1.43 23.96
C PHE A 199 -18.13 -2.60 23.11
N ALA A 200 -18.99 -3.42 23.69
CA ALA A 200 -19.87 -4.32 22.96
C ALA A 200 -21.29 -3.78 23.04
N HIS A 201 -21.89 -3.52 21.88
CA HIS A 201 -23.32 -3.26 21.75
C HIS A 201 -24.04 -4.59 21.58
N GLU A 202 -24.88 -4.96 22.54
CA GLU A 202 -25.68 -6.18 22.54
C GLU A 202 -27.16 -5.82 22.35
N TYR A 203 -27.81 -6.41 21.35
CA TYR A 203 -29.16 -6.07 20.93
C TYR A 203 -30.15 -7.21 21.22
N GLU A 204 -31.30 -6.85 21.79
CA GLU A 204 -32.43 -7.75 21.99
C GLU A 204 -33.64 -7.25 21.22
N PHE A 205 -34.31 -8.15 20.51
CA PHE A 205 -35.44 -7.85 19.66
C PHE A 205 -36.69 -8.50 20.23
N THR A 206 -37.77 -7.73 20.35
CA THR A 206 -39.07 -8.22 20.84
C THR A 206 -40.21 -7.67 20.01
N ARG A 207 -41.16 -8.54 19.64
CA ARG A 207 -42.40 -8.15 18.98
C ARG A 207 -43.52 -9.10 19.37
N ARG A 208 -44.50 -8.59 20.13
CA ARG A 208 -45.61 -9.40 20.67
C ARG A 208 -45.06 -10.60 21.47
N ALA A 209 -45.29 -11.83 21.00
CA ALA A 209 -44.83 -13.06 21.64
C ALA A 209 -43.44 -13.53 21.14
N LEU A 210 -42.88 -12.90 20.10
CA LEU A 210 -41.55 -13.20 19.59
C LEU A 210 -40.51 -12.40 20.37
N SER A 211 -39.42 -13.05 20.79
CA SER A 211 -38.30 -12.38 21.45
C SER A 211 -37.01 -13.16 21.22
N THR A 212 -35.87 -12.48 21.13
CA THR A 212 -34.53 -13.10 21.14
C THR A 212 -34.01 -13.35 22.56
N HIS A 213 -34.67 -12.80 23.58
CA HIS A 213 -34.18 -12.79 24.95
C HIS A 213 -34.04 -14.22 25.51
N GLY A 214 -32.85 -14.53 26.03
CA GLY A 214 -32.56 -15.83 26.64
C GLY A 214 -32.41 -16.99 25.65
N MET A 215 -32.36 -16.72 24.34
CA MET A 215 -32.08 -17.72 23.31
C MET A 215 -30.57 -17.94 23.14
N GLY A 216 -30.19 -19.13 22.68
CA GLY A 216 -28.79 -19.49 22.42
C GLY A 216 -28.22 -18.77 21.20
N GLU A 217 -26.92 -18.49 21.25
CA GLU A 217 -26.16 -17.83 20.18
C GLU A 217 -25.39 -18.83 19.30
N THR A 218 -25.35 -20.09 19.69
CA THR A 218 -24.65 -21.14 18.96
C THR A 218 -25.20 -21.28 17.55
N ALA A 219 -24.32 -21.12 16.56
CA ALA A 219 -24.68 -21.29 15.15
C ALA A 219 -25.20 -22.70 14.87
N PHE A 220 -26.24 -22.80 14.02
CA PHE A 220 -26.78 -24.06 13.54
C PHE A 220 -25.78 -24.83 12.66
N THR A 221 -24.94 -24.09 11.93
CA THR A 221 -23.88 -24.64 11.08
C THR A 221 -22.57 -23.90 11.34
N GLY A 222 -21.50 -24.66 11.49
CA GLY A 222 -20.15 -24.10 11.61
C GLY A 222 -19.57 -23.60 10.29
N VAL A 223 -18.38 -23.01 10.36
CA VAL A 223 -17.55 -22.68 9.21
C VAL A 223 -16.85 -23.96 8.73
N THR A 224 -16.98 -24.30 7.44
CA THR A 224 -16.28 -25.45 6.85
C THR A 224 -14.90 -25.00 6.40
N GLN A 225 -13.85 -25.43 7.11
CA GLN A 225 -12.47 -25.23 6.67
C GLN A 225 -12.03 -26.40 5.78
N PRO A 226 -11.35 -26.16 4.63
CA PRO A 226 -10.64 -27.23 3.94
C PRO A 226 -9.53 -27.71 4.87
N SER A 227 -9.75 -28.85 5.52
CA SER A 227 -8.79 -29.47 6.43
C SER A 227 -7.51 -29.83 5.67
N SER A 228 -6.42 -29.11 5.91
CA SER A 228 -5.08 -29.66 5.71
C SER A 228 -4.09 -29.14 6.76
N PRO A 229 -3.33 -30.04 7.41
CA PRO A 229 -2.25 -29.68 8.33
C PRO A 229 -0.98 -29.15 7.62
N ASN A 230 -0.97 -29.09 6.28
CA ASN A 230 0.13 -28.48 5.53
C ASN A 230 -0.07 -26.96 5.44
N MET A 231 0.76 -26.26 6.19
CA MET A 231 0.86 -24.79 6.28
C MET A 231 1.37 -24.09 5.00
N ALA A 232 1.40 -24.74 3.84
CA ALA A 232 2.07 -24.21 2.66
C ALA A 232 1.07 -23.92 1.53
N SER A 233 1.13 -22.70 0.99
CA SER A 233 0.74 -22.44 -0.39
C SER A 233 1.87 -22.92 -1.31
N ASP A 234 1.95 -24.22 -1.57
CA ASP A 234 2.90 -24.78 -2.55
C ASP A 234 2.48 -24.47 -4.02
N GLY A 235 1.38 -23.74 -4.20
CA GLY A 235 0.87 -23.34 -5.51
C GLY A 235 1.68 -22.19 -6.11
N ALA A 236 2.24 -22.41 -7.30
CA ALA A 236 2.71 -21.31 -8.14
C ALA A 236 1.55 -20.34 -8.42
N ILE A 237 1.81 -19.04 -8.30
CA ILE A 237 0.82 -18.02 -8.66
C ILE A 237 0.62 -18.07 -10.18
N THR A 238 -0.61 -18.31 -10.60
CA THR A 238 -1.02 -18.27 -12.00
C THR A 238 -1.84 -17.03 -12.29
N SER A 239 -1.89 -16.61 -13.55
CA SER A 239 -2.72 -15.52 -14.05
C SER A 239 -3.68 -16.10 -15.10
N ASP A 240 -4.90 -15.58 -15.17
CA ASP A 240 -5.86 -15.94 -16.22
C ASP A 240 -5.54 -15.34 -17.61
N HIS A 241 -4.47 -14.55 -17.69
CA HIS A 241 -3.94 -13.96 -18.92
C HIS A 241 -2.41 -14.01 -18.95
N SER A 242 -1.83 -14.16 -20.15
CA SER A 242 -0.42 -13.81 -20.38
C SER A 242 -0.21 -12.28 -20.39
N PRO A 243 1.02 -11.78 -20.22
CA PRO A 243 1.32 -10.36 -20.42
C PRO A 243 0.86 -9.85 -21.79
N GLU A 244 1.09 -10.63 -22.85
CA GLU A 244 0.71 -10.29 -24.22
C GLU A 244 -0.81 -10.20 -24.40
N ASP A 245 -1.57 -11.10 -23.75
CA ASP A 245 -3.04 -11.04 -23.78
C ASP A 245 -3.55 -9.75 -23.12
N TYR A 246 -2.98 -9.36 -21.97
CA TYR A 246 -3.38 -8.13 -21.29
C TYR A 246 -3.02 -6.89 -22.12
N MET A 247 -1.83 -6.83 -22.69
CA MET A 247 -1.42 -5.74 -23.59
C MET A 247 -2.33 -5.65 -24.82
N GLY A 248 -2.77 -6.79 -25.37
CA GLY A 248 -3.75 -6.85 -26.46
C GLY A 248 -5.10 -6.24 -26.07
N LYS A 249 -5.55 -6.42 -24.82
CA LYS A 249 -6.76 -5.76 -24.30
C LYS A 249 -6.59 -4.24 -24.22
N VAL A 250 -5.40 -3.75 -23.86
CA VAL A 250 -5.10 -2.31 -23.83
C VAL A 250 -5.24 -1.71 -25.22
N GLU A 251 -4.66 -2.35 -26.23
CA GLU A 251 -4.80 -1.89 -27.62
C GLU A 251 -6.25 -1.96 -28.10
N GLY A 252 -6.98 -3.00 -27.71
CA GLY A 252 -8.43 -3.10 -27.95
C GLY A 252 -9.19 -1.91 -27.36
N ALA A 253 -8.94 -1.57 -26.10
CA ALA A 253 -9.56 -0.43 -25.43
C ALA A 253 -9.22 0.90 -26.12
N ARG A 254 -7.95 1.11 -26.50
CA ARG A 254 -7.51 2.31 -27.24
C ARG A 254 -8.23 2.48 -28.56
N GLU A 255 -8.48 1.40 -29.29
CA GLU A 255 -9.25 1.45 -30.54
C GLU A 255 -10.72 1.85 -30.27
N ARG A 256 -11.35 1.34 -29.21
CA ARG A 256 -12.71 1.76 -28.80
C ARG A 256 -12.74 3.24 -28.42
N ILE A 257 -11.70 3.75 -27.76
CA ILE A 257 -11.56 5.18 -27.44
C ILE A 257 -11.40 6.00 -28.72
N ARG A 258 -10.56 5.55 -29.66
CA ARG A 258 -10.30 6.23 -30.93
C ARG A 258 -11.56 6.47 -31.77
N VAL A 259 -12.48 5.51 -31.76
CA VAL A 259 -13.75 5.59 -32.50
C VAL A 259 -14.88 6.26 -31.72
N GLY A 260 -14.63 6.64 -30.46
CA GLY A 260 -15.57 7.39 -29.62
C GLY A 260 -16.61 6.54 -28.89
N ASP A 261 -16.35 5.24 -28.69
CA ASP A 261 -17.27 4.38 -27.92
C ASP A 261 -17.19 4.64 -26.41
N ILE A 262 -15.98 4.94 -25.93
CA ILE A 262 -15.64 5.21 -24.52
C ILE A 262 -14.56 6.29 -24.44
N PHE A 263 -14.46 6.95 -23.29
CA PHE A 263 -13.36 7.83 -22.91
C PHE A 263 -12.28 7.06 -22.14
N GLU A 264 -12.74 6.17 -21.25
CA GLU A 264 -11.89 5.29 -20.44
C GLU A 264 -12.61 3.98 -20.10
N VAL A 265 -11.85 2.93 -19.84
CA VAL A 265 -12.35 1.64 -19.34
C VAL A 265 -11.34 1.01 -18.41
N VAL A 266 -11.81 0.34 -17.37
CA VAL A 266 -10.96 -0.37 -16.42
C VAL A 266 -11.06 -1.85 -16.71
N LEU A 267 -9.99 -2.44 -17.26
CA LEU A 267 -9.93 -3.87 -17.54
C LEU A 267 -9.06 -4.60 -16.52
N SER A 268 -9.50 -5.79 -16.13
CA SER A 268 -8.85 -6.57 -15.07
C SER A 268 -8.30 -7.91 -15.54
N ARG A 269 -7.43 -8.45 -14.69
CA ARG A 269 -6.94 -9.82 -14.70
C ARG A 269 -6.96 -10.38 -13.29
N LYS A 270 -6.90 -11.70 -13.17
CA LYS A 270 -6.97 -12.42 -11.90
C LYS A 270 -5.74 -13.29 -11.70
N TYR A 271 -5.09 -13.10 -10.56
CA TYR A 271 -4.08 -14.01 -10.03
C TYR A 271 -4.73 -15.04 -9.13
N GLN A 272 -4.21 -16.26 -9.16
CA GLN A 272 -4.75 -17.38 -8.38
C GLN A 272 -3.62 -18.24 -7.81
N THR A 273 -3.82 -18.75 -6.61
CA THR A 273 -2.97 -19.81 -6.02
C THR A 273 -3.78 -20.69 -5.07
N ALA A 274 -3.28 -21.88 -4.78
CA ALA A 274 -3.83 -22.73 -3.72
C ALA A 274 -3.50 -22.13 -2.35
N TYR A 275 -4.47 -22.12 -1.44
CA TYR A 275 -4.30 -21.62 -0.09
C TYR A 275 -5.06 -22.49 0.91
N HIS A 276 -4.32 -23.04 1.88
CA HIS A 276 -4.84 -23.95 2.91
C HIS A 276 -4.55 -23.47 4.35
N GLY A 277 -3.97 -22.27 4.50
CA GLY A 277 -3.71 -21.67 5.81
C GLY A 277 -4.96 -21.05 6.45
N PRO A 278 -4.88 -20.62 7.72
CA PRO A 278 -5.98 -19.93 8.40
C PRO A 278 -6.24 -18.55 7.77
N PRO A 279 -7.49 -18.20 7.38
CA PRO A 279 -7.82 -16.90 6.80
C PRO A 279 -7.35 -15.69 7.64
N SER A 280 -7.36 -15.81 8.98
CA SER A 280 -6.80 -14.80 9.89
C SER A 280 -5.33 -14.43 9.63
N GLU A 281 -4.50 -15.40 9.20
CA GLU A 281 -3.10 -15.18 8.88
C GLU A 281 -2.97 -14.33 7.61
N MET A 282 -3.75 -14.66 6.58
CA MET A 282 -3.82 -13.86 5.35
C MET A 282 -4.26 -12.41 5.66
N PHE A 283 -5.28 -12.22 6.51
CA PHE A 283 -5.72 -10.88 6.90
C PHE A 283 -4.60 -10.07 7.58
N ARG A 284 -3.92 -10.64 8.58
CA ARG A 284 -2.80 -9.96 9.26
C ARG A 284 -1.65 -9.65 8.32
N LEU A 285 -1.34 -10.55 7.38
CA LEU A 285 -0.32 -10.34 6.37
C LEU A 285 -0.68 -9.17 5.45
N MET A 286 -1.90 -9.17 4.91
CA MET A 286 -2.38 -8.09 4.04
C MET A 286 -2.39 -6.73 4.77
N GLN A 287 -2.86 -6.71 6.02
CA GLN A 287 -2.87 -5.51 6.87
C GLN A 287 -1.46 -4.96 7.12
N ARG A 288 -0.49 -5.83 7.41
CA ARG A 288 0.91 -5.42 7.63
C ARG A 288 1.59 -4.92 6.37
N ILE A 289 1.35 -5.59 5.23
CA ILE A 289 2.01 -5.27 3.96
C ILE A 289 1.43 -4.02 3.32
N ASN A 290 0.12 -3.80 3.45
CA ASN A 290 -0.59 -2.71 2.79
C ASN A 290 -1.68 -2.12 3.70
N PRO A 291 -1.31 -1.35 4.74
CA PRO A 291 -2.29 -0.70 5.60
C PRO A 291 -3.08 0.35 4.82
N SER A 292 -4.41 0.32 4.97
CA SER A 292 -5.35 1.11 4.14
C SER A 292 -6.51 1.69 4.98
N PRO A 293 -7.30 2.65 4.45
CA PRO A 293 -8.45 3.21 5.16
C PRO A 293 -9.55 2.20 5.42
N TYR A 294 -9.76 1.25 4.50
CA TYR A 294 -10.76 0.20 4.57
C TYR A 294 -10.10 -1.18 4.63
N GLU A 295 -9.81 -1.65 5.83
CA GLU A 295 -9.36 -3.02 6.08
C GLU A 295 -10.55 -3.87 6.51
N PHE A 296 -10.66 -5.07 5.95
CA PHE A 296 -11.79 -5.94 6.24
C PHE A 296 -11.44 -7.43 6.13
N PHE A 297 -12.08 -8.22 6.97
CA PHE A 297 -12.15 -9.67 6.91
C PHE A 297 -13.61 -10.08 7.14
N PHE A 298 -14.29 -10.51 6.08
CA PHE A 298 -15.61 -11.13 6.14
C PHE A 298 -15.50 -12.65 5.98
N GLN A 299 -16.12 -13.39 6.90
CA GLN A 299 -16.18 -14.87 6.89
C GLN A 299 -17.59 -15.34 6.50
N PHE A 300 -17.80 -15.59 5.21
CA PHE A 300 -19.03 -16.10 4.60
C PHE A 300 -19.03 -17.63 4.49
N ALA A 301 -18.93 -18.31 5.63
CA ALA A 301 -18.92 -19.78 5.73
C ALA A 301 -17.74 -20.44 5.00
N ASN A 302 -17.90 -20.83 3.74
CA ASN A 302 -16.85 -21.45 2.92
C ASN A 302 -16.15 -20.43 2.01
N GLU A 303 -16.53 -19.16 2.09
CA GLU A 303 -16.01 -18.05 1.31
C GLU A 303 -15.51 -16.94 2.26
N GLN A 304 -14.37 -16.32 1.97
CA GLN A 304 -13.85 -15.19 2.74
C GLN A 304 -13.39 -14.05 1.84
N LEU A 305 -13.67 -12.82 2.27
CA LEU A 305 -13.16 -11.61 1.65
C LEU A 305 -12.22 -10.92 2.63
N ILE A 306 -10.95 -10.82 2.23
CA ILE A 306 -9.86 -10.25 3.02
C ILE A 306 -9.23 -9.14 2.21
N GLY A 307 -9.33 -7.90 2.64
CA GLY A 307 -8.83 -6.78 1.85
C GLY A 307 -8.37 -5.60 2.67
N ALA A 308 -7.57 -4.76 2.00
CA ALA A 308 -7.08 -3.49 2.50
C ALA A 308 -7.25 -2.45 1.38
N SER A 309 -8.48 -1.99 1.18
CA SER A 309 -8.86 -1.12 0.08
C SER A 309 -8.50 0.34 0.37
N PRO A 310 -7.82 1.03 -0.56
CA PRO A 310 -7.52 2.45 -0.44
C PRO A 310 -8.74 3.35 -0.70
N GLU A 311 -9.81 2.85 -1.32
CA GLU A 311 -10.84 3.69 -1.95
C GLU A 311 -12.20 3.56 -1.27
N MET A 312 -12.74 4.72 -0.84
CA MET A 312 -14.12 4.87 -0.40
C MET A 312 -15.07 4.74 -1.60
N PHE A 313 -16.12 3.94 -1.48
CA PHE A 313 -17.19 3.92 -2.48
C PHE A 313 -18.15 5.08 -2.25
N VAL A 314 -19.04 4.94 -1.27
CA VAL A 314 -19.99 5.98 -0.86
C VAL A 314 -20.10 5.97 0.66
N ARG A 315 -20.07 7.16 1.25
CA ARG A 315 -20.44 7.40 2.64
C ARG A 315 -21.63 8.36 2.70
N VAL A 316 -22.60 8.03 3.53
CA VAL A 316 -23.81 8.82 3.77
C VAL A 316 -23.97 9.06 5.26
N ASP A 317 -24.15 10.31 5.64
CA ASP A 317 -24.42 10.75 7.02
C ASP A 317 -25.51 11.83 6.98
N GLY A 318 -26.71 11.47 7.45
CA GLY A 318 -27.91 12.29 7.28
C GLY A 318 -28.19 12.59 5.80
N ASP A 319 -28.18 13.86 5.42
CA ASP A 319 -28.34 14.30 4.03
C ASP A 319 -27.02 14.49 3.27
N ARG A 320 -25.87 14.29 3.92
CA ARG A 320 -24.55 14.42 3.29
C ARG A 320 -24.18 13.11 2.59
N VAL A 321 -23.82 13.20 1.32
CA VAL A 321 -23.23 12.09 0.54
C VAL A 321 -21.84 12.47 0.08
N GLU A 322 -20.87 11.59 0.25
CA GLU A 322 -19.49 11.81 -0.17
C GLU A 322 -18.85 10.54 -0.75
N SER A 323 -17.84 10.76 -1.59
CA SER A 323 -16.96 9.75 -2.16
C SER A 323 -15.57 10.36 -2.35
N SER A 324 -14.57 9.51 -2.64
CA SER A 324 -13.20 9.96 -2.88
C SER A 324 -12.59 9.18 -4.06
N PRO A 325 -12.85 9.61 -5.31
CA PRO A 325 -12.21 9.01 -6.48
C PRO A 325 -10.67 9.08 -6.37
N ILE A 326 -10.00 7.99 -6.73
CA ILE A 326 -8.54 7.87 -6.69
C ILE A 326 -8.01 7.54 -8.09
N SER A 327 -6.97 8.25 -8.52
CA SER A 327 -6.11 7.85 -9.64
C SER A 327 -4.69 8.37 -9.36
N GLY A 328 -3.68 7.76 -9.98
CA GLY A 328 -2.28 8.02 -9.69
C GLY A 328 -1.79 7.36 -8.40
N THR A 329 -0.67 6.65 -8.50
CA THR A 329 -0.03 5.99 -7.36
C THR A 329 1.49 6.13 -7.46
N ALA A 330 2.13 6.60 -6.39
CA ALA A 330 3.58 6.62 -6.28
C ALA A 330 4.05 5.85 -5.04
N ARG A 331 5.18 5.14 -5.12
CA ARG A 331 5.80 4.49 -3.95
C ARG A 331 6.46 5.53 -3.04
N ARG A 332 6.41 5.32 -1.72
CA ARG A 332 7.24 6.07 -0.76
C ARG A 332 8.72 5.88 -1.04
N GLY A 333 9.49 6.96 -1.01
CA GLY A 333 10.95 6.96 -1.08
C GLY A 333 11.59 6.54 0.23
N ASP A 334 12.90 6.28 0.18
CA ASP A 334 13.65 5.87 1.37
C ASP A 334 13.89 7.04 2.33
N ASN A 335 13.69 8.26 1.85
CA ASN A 335 13.85 9.51 2.60
C ASN A 335 12.88 10.60 2.11
N ALA A 336 12.86 11.73 2.83
CA ALA A 336 11.95 12.84 2.55
C ALA A 336 12.20 13.55 1.21
N MET A 337 13.43 13.52 0.69
CA MET A 337 13.77 14.14 -0.59
C MET A 337 13.18 13.33 -1.74
N GLU A 338 13.39 12.03 -1.73
CA GLU A 338 12.76 11.12 -2.70
C GLU A 338 11.24 11.14 -2.61
N ASP A 339 10.67 11.19 -1.40
CA ASP A 339 9.21 11.35 -1.22
C ASP A 339 8.72 12.63 -1.95
N ALA A 340 9.44 13.75 -1.81
CA ALA A 340 9.09 15.01 -2.47
C ALA A 340 9.21 14.93 -4.01
N GLU A 341 10.27 14.30 -4.52
CA GLU A 341 10.47 14.06 -5.96
C GLU A 341 9.36 13.20 -6.55
N ARG A 342 8.97 12.12 -5.86
CA ARG A 342 7.90 11.20 -6.30
C ARG A 342 6.53 11.84 -6.22
N ILE A 343 6.25 12.65 -5.19
CA ILE A 343 5.02 13.46 -5.12
C ILE A 343 4.98 14.47 -6.27
N LEU A 344 6.09 15.15 -6.57
CA LEU A 344 6.15 16.11 -7.68
C LEU A 344 5.94 15.42 -9.03
N ALA A 345 6.52 14.23 -9.23
CA ALA A 345 6.27 13.42 -10.42
C ALA A 345 4.78 13.06 -10.56
N LEU A 346 4.12 12.65 -9.47
CA LEU A 346 2.70 12.34 -9.45
C LEU A 346 1.84 13.56 -9.81
N TYR A 347 2.17 14.75 -9.29
CA TYR A 347 1.50 16.00 -9.65
C TYR A 347 1.70 16.38 -11.13
N ASN A 348 2.87 16.09 -11.69
CA ASN A 348 3.18 16.41 -13.09
C ASN A 348 2.74 15.32 -14.08
N SER A 349 2.18 14.20 -13.59
CA SER A 349 1.62 13.15 -14.44
C SER A 349 0.34 13.64 -15.12
N TRP A 350 0.44 13.90 -16.43
CA TRP A 350 -0.69 14.32 -17.25
C TRP A 350 -1.74 13.21 -17.40
N LYS A 351 -1.29 11.95 -17.55
CA LYS A 351 -2.17 10.77 -17.64
C LYS A 351 -3.06 10.67 -16.38
N ASP A 352 -2.44 10.66 -15.20
CA ASP A 352 -3.17 10.51 -13.93
C ASP A 352 -4.13 11.68 -13.67
N GLU A 353 -3.78 12.89 -14.11
CA GLU A 353 -4.68 14.04 -14.04
C GLU A 353 -5.93 13.86 -14.91
N VAL A 354 -5.76 13.37 -16.14
CA VAL A 354 -6.86 13.15 -17.08
C VAL A 354 -7.79 12.06 -16.56
N GLU A 355 -7.26 10.94 -16.07
CA GLU A 355 -8.03 9.86 -15.44
C GLU A 355 -8.84 10.37 -14.24
N LEU A 356 -8.20 11.05 -13.29
CA LEU A 356 -8.88 11.53 -12.09
C LEU A 356 -9.97 12.55 -12.43
N THR A 357 -9.75 13.37 -13.46
CA THR A 357 -10.73 14.35 -13.93
C THR A 357 -12.00 13.67 -14.42
N MET A 358 -11.87 12.64 -15.26
CA MET A 358 -13.03 11.91 -15.80
C MET A 358 -13.79 11.17 -14.69
N CYS A 359 -13.06 10.49 -13.78
CA CYS A 359 -13.65 9.85 -12.61
C CYS A 359 -14.45 10.84 -11.75
N THR A 360 -13.89 12.02 -11.50
CA THR A 360 -14.51 13.07 -10.69
C THR A 360 -15.75 13.67 -11.37
N ASP A 361 -15.72 13.89 -12.68
CA ASP A 361 -16.88 14.42 -13.39
C ASP A 361 -18.05 13.43 -13.44
N VAL A 362 -17.78 12.13 -13.57
CA VAL A 362 -18.85 11.12 -13.48
C VAL A 362 -19.37 10.99 -12.04
N ASP A 363 -18.51 11.06 -11.04
CA ASP A 363 -18.95 11.06 -9.64
C ASP A 363 -19.87 12.26 -9.33
N ARG A 364 -19.52 13.46 -9.83
CA ARG A 364 -20.39 14.64 -9.75
C ARG A 364 -21.71 14.45 -10.49
N ASN A 365 -21.69 13.81 -11.66
CA ASN A 365 -22.90 13.45 -12.40
C ASN A 365 -23.78 12.49 -11.59
N ASP A 366 -23.22 11.45 -10.99
CA ASP A 366 -23.96 10.45 -10.20
C ASP A 366 -24.62 11.11 -8.98
N LYS A 367 -23.91 12.02 -8.29
CA LYS A 367 -24.48 12.85 -7.21
C LYS A 367 -25.60 13.77 -7.70
N SER A 368 -25.49 14.33 -8.91
CA SER A 368 -26.46 15.31 -9.44
C SER A 368 -27.86 14.73 -9.59
N ARG A 369 -27.98 13.41 -9.75
CA ARG A 369 -29.26 12.69 -9.83
C ARG A 369 -30.05 12.74 -8.54
N ILE A 370 -29.41 12.92 -7.39
CA ILE A 370 -30.05 12.80 -6.07
C ILE A 370 -29.81 14.02 -5.18
N CYS A 371 -28.83 14.87 -5.47
CA CYS A 371 -28.47 16.03 -4.67
C CYS A 371 -29.25 17.29 -5.04
N ARG A 372 -29.42 18.20 -4.07
CA ARG A 372 -30.02 19.52 -4.28
C ARG A 372 -29.12 20.31 -5.24
N PRO A 373 -29.69 20.97 -6.28
CA PRO A 373 -28.90 21.78 -7.20
C PRO A 373 -27.98 22.77 -6.48
N GLY A 374 -26.72 22.85 -6.92
CA GLY A 374 -25.71 23.75 -6.34
C GLY A 374 -25.06 23.29 -5.04
N THR A 375 -25.41 22.11 -4.50
CA THR A 375 -24.81 21.60 -3.25
C THR A 375 -23.60 20.71 -3.45
N ILE A 376 -23.35 20.25 -4.69
CA ILE A 376 -22.21 19.39 -5.01
C ILE A 376 -20.93 20.24 -5.03
N LYS A 377 -19.94 19.85 -4.24
CA LYS A 377 -18.68 20.56 -4.06
C LYS A 377 -17.50 19.60 -4.20
N LEU A 378 -16.50 20.03 -4.95
CA LEU A 378 -15.16 19.44 -4.94
C LEU A 378 -14.37 20.11 -3.80
N LEU A 379 -14.27 19.42 -2.67
CA LEU A 379 -13.64 19.94 -1.44
C LEU A 379 -12.11 19.96 -1.55
N ALA A 380 -11.54 19.00 -2.26
CA ALA A 380 -10.13 18.98 -2.61
C ALA A 380 -9.96 18.33 -3.99
N ARG A 381 -8.93 18.78 -4.71
CA ARG A 381 -8.58 18.28 -6.04
C ARG A 381 -7.11 17.87 -6.06
N ARG A 382 -6.83 16.66 -6.55
CA ARG A 382 -5.51 16.02 -6.60
C ARG A 382 -4.79 16.11 -5.25
N ALA A 383 -5.53 15.98 -4.16
CA ALA A 383 -4.94 15.99 -2.83
C ALA A 383 -4.05 14.76 -2.65
N ILE A 384 -2.87 14.94 -2.05
CA ILE A 384 -1.98 13.82 -1.76
C ILE A 384 -2.40 13.18 -0.44
N GLU A 385 -2.95 11.99 -0.52
CA GLU A 385 -3.14 11.12 0.64
C GLU A 385 -1.88 10.26 0.84
N ARG A 386 -1.38 10.25 2.09
CA ARG A 386 -0.12 9.59 2.45
C ARG A 386 -0.39 8.29 3.18
N TYR A 387 0.07 7.20 2.61
CA TYR A 387 0.00 5.86 3.18
C TYR A 387 1.40 5.39 3.61
N ALA A 388 1.47 4.30 4.36
CA ALA A 388 2.75 3.78 4.87
C ALA A 388 3.74 3.46 3.74
N GLY A 389 3.25 2.91 2.61
CA GLY A 389 4.08 2.54 1.46
C GLY A 389 3.80 3.30 0.15
N LEU A 390 2.71 4.08 0.09
CA LEU A 390 2.24 4.71 -1.15
C LEU A 390 1.77 6.15 -0.94
N PHE A 391 1.73 6.91 -2.03
CA PHE A 391 0.98 8.15 -2.19
C PHE A 391 -0.12 7.94 -3.22
N HIS A 392 -1.28 8.52 -2.98
CA HIS A 392 -2.39 8.57 -3.92
C HIS A 392 -2.81 10.02 -4.17
N THR A 393 -3.15 10.36 -5.41
CA THR A 393 -3.90 11.58 -5.70
C THR A 393 -5.39 11.31 -5.62
N VAL A 394 -6.09 12.12 -4.83
CA VAL A 394 -7.49 11.91 -4.48
C VAL A 394 -8.28 13.19 -4.68
N ASP A 395 -9.46 13.06 -5.28
CA ASP A 395 -10.46 14.14 -5.32
C ASP A 395 -11.51 13.86 -4.25
N HIS A 396 -11.99 14.92 -3.59
CA HIS A 396 -13.01 14.79 -2.55
C HIS A 396 -14.30 15.47 -2.97
N VAL A 397 -15.36 14.69 -3.15
CA VAL A 397 -16.64 15.21 -3.65
C VAL A 397 -17.72 15.01 -2.60
N GLU A 398 -18.40 16.10 -2.22
CA GLU A 398 -19.55 16.09 -1.31
C GLU A 398 -20.80 16.62 -2.05
N GLY A 399 -21.98 16.11 -1.71
CA GLY A 399 -23.27 16.70 -2.06
C GLY A 399 -24.28 16.63 -0.91
N ARG A 400 -25.41 17.36 -1.05
CA ARG A 400 -26.54 17.30 -0.11
C ARG A 400 -27.76 16.70 -0.79
N MET A 401 -28.24 15.57 -0.30
CA MET A 401 -29.37 14.85 -0.87
C MET A 401 -30.67 15.69 -0.83
N ARG A 402 -31.49 15.53 -1.87
CA ARG A 402 -32.84 16.12 -1.95
C ARG A 402 -33.77 15.41 -0.97
N GLU A 403 -34.81 16.10 -0.53
CA GLU A 403 -35.89 15.48 0.23
C GLU A 403 -36.51 14.32 -0.57
N GLY A 404 -36.83 13.23 0.13
CA GLY A 404 -37.39 12.02 -0.49
C GLY A 404 -36.37 11.04 -1.06
N PHE A 405 -35.07 11.35 -1.00
CA PHE A 405 -33.98 10.40 -1.26
C PHE A 405 -33.32 9.94 0.04
N ASP A 406 -32.79 8.72 0.02
CA ASP A 406 -32.15 8.08 1.17
C ASP A 406 -30.75 7.53 0.82
N GLY A 407 -30.08 6.96 1.81
CA GLY A 407 -28.75 6.36 1.61
C GLY A 407 -28.73 5.29 0.52
N ILE A 408 -29.78 4.47 0.38
CA ILE A 408 -29.84 3.44 -0.68
C ILE A 408 -29.85 4.09 -2.05
N ASP A 409 -30.54 5.22 -2.22
CA ASP A 409 -30.49 5.96 -3.48
C ASP A 409 -29.09 6.51 -3.76
N ALA A 410 -28.38 6.99 -2.74
CA ALA A 410 -26.96 7.37 -2.86
C ALA A 410 -26.09 6.19 -3.28
N PHE A 411 -26.18 5.05 -2.60
CA PHE A 411 -25.42 3.86 -2.93
C PHE A 411 -25.66 3.39 -4.38
N LEU A 412 -26.93 3.25 -4.77
CA LEU A 412 -27.31 2.74 -6.10
C LEU A 412 -27.02 3.74 -7.23
N SER A 413 -27.16 5.05 -6.98
CA SER A 413 -26.90 6.05 -8.03
C SER A 413 -25.44 6.15 -8.43
N HIS A 414 -24.52 5.84 -7.51
CA HIS A 414 -23.08 5.82 -7.76
C HIS A 414 -22.59 4.45 -8.28
N MET A 415 -23.45 3.43 -8.30
CA MET A 415 -23.08 2.07 -8.67
C MET A 415 -22.67 1.97 -10.16
N TRP A 416 -21.52 1.36 -10.51
CA TRP A 416 -20.29 1.32 -9.71
C TRP A 416 -19.38 2.49 -10.06
N ALA A 417 -18.34 2.70 -9.25
CA ALA A 417 -17.37 3.75 -9.46
C ALA A 417 -16.67 3.62 -10.82
N VAL A 418 -16.35 4.75 -11.43
CA VAL A 418 -15.67 4.80 -12.74
C VAL A 418 -14.24 4.29 -12.66
N THR A 419 -13.59 4.47 -11.50
CA THR A 419 -12.29 3.90 -11.14
C THR A 419 -12.24 2.38 -11.28
N LEU A 420 -13.39 1.71 -11.34
CA LEU A 420 -13.53 0.28 -11.55
C LEU A 420 -14.41 -0.10 -12.73
N THR A 421 -14.94 0.84 -13.51
CA THR A 421 -15.77 0.54 -14.68
C THR A 421 -15.22 1.24 -15.91
N GLY A 422 -15.48 2.54 -16.01
CA GLY A 422 -15.09 3.41 -17.10
C GLY A 422 -16.19 4.39 -17.45
N ALA A 423 -15.97 5.20 -18.49
CA ALA A 423 -16.89 6.23 -18.93
C ALA A 423 -17.01 6.25 -20.46
N PRO A 424 -18.22 6.39 -21.04
CA PRO A 424 -19.54 6.32 -20.39
C PRO A 424 -19.83 4.94 -19.78
N LYS A 425 -20.36 4.92 -18.55
CA LYS A 425 -20.46 3.73 -17.68
C LYS A 425 -21.06 2.50 -18.36
N ARG A 426 -22.23 2.65 -18.99
CA ARG A 426 -22.91 1.54 -19.68
C ARG A 426 -22.03 0.90 -20.76
N LYS A 427 -21.37 1.71 -21.60
CA LYS A 427 -20.49 1.20 -22.67
C LYS A 427 -19.23 0.54 -22.12
N ALA A 428 -18.64 1.11 -21.07
CA ALA A 428 -17.50 0.50 -20.39
C ALA A 428 -17.86 -0.88 -19.81
N VAL A 429 -19.02 -1.01 -19.17
CA VAL A 429 -19.51 -2.29 -18.61
C VAL A 429 -19.82 -3.32 -19.70
N GLU A 430 -20.42 -2.90 -20.83
CA GLU A 430 -20.58 -3.78 -22.01
C GLU A 430 -19.21 -4.32 -22.49
N ILE A 431 -18.19 -3.47 -22.58
CA ILE A 431 -16.83 -3.88 -22.97
C ILE A 431 -16.20 -4.82 -21.93
N ILE A 432 -16.37 -4.55 -20.63
CA ILE A 432 -15.88 -5.43 -19.56
C ILE A 432 -16.48 -6.82 -19.72
N GLU A 433 -17.80 -6.92 -19.93
CA GLU A 433 -18.48 -8.19 -20.13
C GLU A 433 -17.98 -8.92 -21.38
N ASP A 434 -17.69 -8.20 -22.48
CA ASP A 434 -17.23 -8.80 -23.73
C ASP A 434 -15.76 -9.24 -23.72
N VAL A 435 -14.90 -8.55 -22.96
CA VAL A 435 -13.43 -8.68 -23.06
C VAL A 435 -12.81 -9.46 -21.89
N GLU A 436 -13.44 -9.46 -20.71
CA GLU A 436 -12.96 -10.25 -19.58
C GLU A 436 -13.36 -11.72 -19.72
N VAL A 437 -12.52 -12.62 -19.20
CA VAL A 437 -12.69 -14.08 -19.38
C VAL A 437 -13.44 -14.75 -18.22
N SER A 438 -13.78 -13.99 -17.18
CA SER A 438 -14.59 -14.48 -16.06
C SER A 438 -15.33 -13.34 -15.35
N PRO A 439 -16.50 -13.62 -14.73
CA PRO A 439 -17.23 -12.62 -13.94
C PRO A 439 -16.38 -12.01 -12.83
N ARG A 440 -16.62 -10.74 -12.52
CA ARG A 440 -15.88 -10.02 -11.49
C ARG A 440 -16.22 -10.45 -10.07
N ARG A 441 -17.41 -11.05 -9.87
CA ARG A 441 -17.95 -11.39 -8.55
C ARG A 441 -17.86 -10.16 -7.63
N TRP A 442 -17.03 -10.19 -6.59
CA TRP A 442 -16.88 -9.08 -5.67
C TRP A 442 -15.99 -7.93 -6.17
N TYR A 443 -15.09 -8.17 -7.12
CA TYR A 443 -14.12 -7.14 -7.54
C TYR A 443 -14.80 -5.92 -8.17
N GLY A 444 -14.50 -4.74 -7.64
CA GLY A 444 -15.10 -3.46 -8.08
C GLY A 444 -16.55 -3.25 -7.67
N GLY A 445 -17.09 -4.12 -6.81
CA GLY A 445 -18.31 -3.86 -6.04
C GLY A 445 -18.03 -3.02 -4.78
N ALA A 446 -18.76 -3.29 -3.71
CA ALA A 446 -18.57 -2.59 -2.43
C ALA A 446 -18.60 -3.53 -1.24
N ILE A 447 -18.04 -3.07 -0.11
CA ILE A 447 -18.07 -3.77 1.16
C ILE A 447 -18.16 -2.78 2.32
N GLY A 448 -18.90 -3.14 3.37
CA GLY A 448 -19.11 -2.26 4.52
C GLY A 448 -20.48 -2.48 5.14
N ALA A 449 -21.18 -1.39 5.45
CA ALA A 449 -22.43 -1.43 6.21
C ALA A 449 -23.50 -0.46 5.71
N LEU A 450 -24.75 -0.92 5.82
CA LEU A 450 -25.99 -0.14 5.69
C LEU A 450 -26.66 -0.06 7.07
N MET A 451 -26.50 1.04 7.77
CA MET A 451 -27.03 1.21 9.13
C MET A 451 -28.52 1.52 9.10
N PHE A 452 -29.25 1.05 10.12
CA PHE A 452 -30.68 1.34 10.25
C PHE A 452 -30.99 2.80 10.61
N SER A 453 -30.00 3.57 11.07
CA SER A 453 -30.08 5.03 11.15
C SER A 453 -30.17 5.72 9.78
N GLY A 454 -29.88 5.01 8.68
CA GLY A 454 -29.77 5.55 7.33
C GLY A 454 -28.33 5.87 6.92
N THR A 455 -27.38 5.79 7.85
CA THR A 455 -25.94 5.94 7.59
C THR A 455 -25.44 4.81 6.69
N ILE A 456 -24.60 5.13 5.71
CA ILE A 456 -23.92 4.15 4.87
C ILE A 456 -22.43 4.41 4.95
N ASN A 457 -21.64 3.37 5.12
CA ASN A 457 -20.19 3.45 5.07
C ASN A 457 -19.64 2.26 4.32
N THR A 458 -19.12 2.50 3.12
CA THR A 458 -18.65 1.45 2.21
C THR A 458 -17.35 1.83 1.52
N GLY A 459 -16.45 0.86 1.42
CA GLY A 459 -15.26 0.90 0.57
C GLY A 459 -15.47 0.08 -0.70
N ILE A 460 -14.65 0.32 -1.71
CA ILE A 460 -14.66 -0.50 -2.94
C ILE A 460 -13.90 -1.80 -2.67
N THR A 461 -14.39 -2.93 -3.18
CA THR A 461 -13.73 -4.24 -3.10
C THR A 461 -12.58 -4.36 -4.12
N ILE A 462 -11.47 -3.71 -3.78
CA ILE A 462 -10.16 -3.78 -4.45
C ILE A 462 -9.07 -4.09 -3.43
N ARG A 463 -7.91 -4.56 -3.91
CA ARG A 463 -6.83 -5.05 -3.05
C ARG A 463 -7.33 -6.14 -2.08
N THR A 464 -8.16 -7.02 -2.62
CA THR A 464 -8.91 -8.04 -1.90
C THR A 464 -8.48 -9.43 -2.34
N VAL A 465 -8.09 -10.25 -1.37
CA VAL A 465 -7.97 -11.70 -1.50
C VAL A 465 -9.34 -12.31 -1.27
N HIS A 466 -9.83 -13.01 -2.29
CA HIS A 466 -11.03 -13.81 -2.22
C HIS A 466 -10.63 -15.27 -1.99
N LEU A 467 -10.91 -15.80 -0.80
CA LEU A 467 -10.67 -17.19 -0.46
C LEU A 467 -11.94 -18.00 -0.63
N GLU A 468 -11.88 -19.08 -1.41
CA GLU A 468 -13.02 -19.99 -1.59
C GLU A 468 -12.49 -21.36 -1.98
N ASN A 469 -13.00 -22.43 -1.36
CA ASN A 469 -12.67 -23.82 -1.70
C ASN A 469 -11.16 -24.13 -1.75
N GLY A 470 -10.36 -23.55 -0.83
CA GLY A 470 -8.91 -23.76 -0.77
C GLY A 470 -8.11 -23.03 -1.87
N ARG A 471 -8.71 -22.02 -2.51
CA ARG A 471 -8.07 -21.18 -3.51
C ARG A 471 -8.10 -19.72 -3.08
N ALA A 472 -7.01 -19.01 -3.29
CA ALA A 472 -6.90 -17.57 -3.13
C ALA A 472 -6.91 -16.90 -4.51
N ASP A 473 -7.95 -16.11 -4.77
CA ASP A 473 -8.11 -15.32 -5.98
C ASP A 473 -7.85 -13.84 -5.66
N TYR A 474 -7.04 -13.17 -6.47
CA TYR A 474 -6.74 -11.74 -6.35
C TYR A 474 -6.90 -11.08 -7.72
N ARG A 475 -7.94 -10.26 -7.87
CA ARG A 475 -8.22 -9.55 -9.13
C ARG A 475 -7.74 -8.11 -9.06
N VAL A 476 -7.17 -7.63 -10.16
CA VAL A 476 -6.55 -6.31 -10.28
C VAL A 476 -6.81 -5.74 -11.68
N GLY A 477 -6.89 -4.42 -11.80
CA GLY A 477 -7.04 -3.73 -13.07
C GLY A 477 -6.31 -2.40 -13.11
N ALA A 478 -6.25 -1.85 -14.32
CA ALA A 478 -5.71 -0.54 -14.64
C ALA A 478 -6.75 0.26 -15.43
N THR A 479 -6.76 1.57 -15.23
CA THR A 479 -7.60 2.49 -15.98
C THR A 479 -6.93 2.72 -17.33
N LEU A 480 -7.68 2.46 -18.40
CA LEU A 480 -7.17 2.56 -19.76
C LEU A 480 -7.73 3.82 -20.40
N VAL A 481 -6.83 4.73 -20.74
CA VAL A 481 -7.11 5.97 -21.47
C VAL A 481 -6.42 5.94 -22.84
N TRP A 482 -6.66 6.95 -23.67
CA TRP A 482 -6.05 7.03 -25.01
C TRP A 482 -4.51 6.97 -24.97
N ASP A 483 -3.92 7.65 -23.98
CA ASP A 483 -2.48 7.77 -23.79
C ASP A 483 -1.86 6.57 -23.05
N SER A 484 -2.66 5.55 -22.69
CA SER A 484 -2.16 4.34 -22.04
C SER A 484 -1.17 3.60 -22.92
N VAL A 485 -0.05 3.18 -22.32
CA VAL A 485 0.99 2.38 -22.96
C VAL A 485 0.83 0.92 -22.52
N PRO A 486 0.57 -0.05 -23.41
CA PRO A 486 0.23 -1.42 -23.04
C PRO A 486 1.18 -2.08 -22.04
N ALA A 487 2.49 -1.91 -22.23
CA ALA A 487 3.50 -2.47 -21.33
C ALA A 487 3.47 -1.84 -19.92
N GLU A 488 3.17 -0.53 -19.83
CA GLU A 488 3.08 0.17 -18.55
C GLU A 488 1.82 -0.25 -17.79
N GLU A 489 0.68 -0.45 -18.46
CA GLU A 489 -0.56 -0.90 -17.81
C GLU A 489 -0.45 -2.37 -17.34
N GLU A 490 0.25 -3.22 -18.09
CA GLU A 490 0.57 -4.58 -17.66
C GLU A 490 1.41 -4.54 -16.38
N GLU A 491 2.47 -3.73 -16.35
CA GLU A 491 3.32 -3.58 -15.16
C GLU A 491 2.55 -2.95 -13.99
N GLU A 492 1.69 -1.96 -14.24
CA GLU A 492 0.87 -1.32 -13.21
C GLU A 492 -0.01 -2.34 -12.47
N THR A 493 -0.64 -3.27 -13.21
CA THR A 493 -1.43 -4.34 -12.57
C THR A 493 -0.57 -5.32 -11.76
N ARG A 494 0.70 -5.56 -12.14
CA ARG A 494 1.65 -6.32 -11.31
C ARG A 494 2.02 -5.56 -10.04
N ILE A 495 2.32 -4.27 -10.15
CA ILE A 495 2.66 -3.40 -9.02
C ILE A 495 1.50 -3.38 -8.02
N LYS A 496 0.26 -3.17 -8.47
CA LYS A 496 -0.96 -3.21 -7.64
C LYS A 496 -1.23 -4.58 -6.98
N SER A 497 -0.56 -5.64 -7.45
CA SER A 497 -0.64 -7.01 -6.92
C SER A 497 0.56 -7.42 -6.07
N THR A 498 1.55 -6.54 -5.92
CA THR A 498 2.77 -6.82 -5.15
C THR A 498 2.46 -7.19 -3.69
N ALA A 499 1.43 -6.57 -3.09
CA ALA A 499 1.00 -6.90 -1.74
C ALA A 499 0.55 -8.37 -1.62
N PHE A 500 -0.24 -8.84 -2.58
CA PHE A 500 -0.68 -10.24 -2.66
C PHE A 500 0.51 -11.18 -2.90
N PHE A 501 1.42 -10.85 -3.81
CA PHE A 501 2.61 -11.66 -4.07
C PHE A 501 3.50 -11.80 -2.84
N LYS A 502 3.73 -10.69 -2.11
CA LYS A 502 4.47 -10.70 -0.84
C LYS A 502 3.75 -11.50 0.24
N ALA A 503 2.42 -11.35 0.35
CA ALA A 503 1.63 -12.10 1.32
C ALA A 503 1.77 -13.60 1.06
N VAL A 504 1.57 -14.05 -0.18
CA VAL A 504 1.71 -15.46 -0.57
C VAL A 504 3.14 -15.96 -0.37
N ALA A 505 4.17 -15.19 -0.75
CA ALA A 505 5.57 -15.58 -0.56
C ALA A 505 5.98 -15.67 0.92
N SER A 506 5.29 -14.95 1.81
CA SER A 506 5.53 -14.99 3.26
C SER A 506 4.84 -16.18 3.94
N LEU A 507 3.87 -16.83 3.28
CA LEU A 507 3.20 -18.01 3.82
C LEU A 507 4.18 -19.18 3.90
N GLY A 508 4.34 -19.75 5.09
CA GLY A 508 5.29 -20.84 5.34
C GLY A 508 6.72 -20.40 5.72
N ALA A 509 7.03 -19.10 5.65
CA ALA A 509 8.27 -18.56 6.20
C ALA A 509 8.15 -18.46 7.74
N GLN A 510 8.47 -19.54 8.45
CA GLN A 510 8.58 -19.50 9.90
C GLN A 510 9.89 -18.81 10.31
N GLY A 511 9.79 -17.55 10.74
CA GLY A 511 10.85 -16.85 11.45
C GLY A 511 10.48 -15.38 11.70
N PRO A 512 10.96 -14.75 12.79
CA PRO A 512 11.00 -13.30 12.85
C PRO A 512 11.77 -12.79 11.63
N GLU A 513 11.39 -11.62 11.10
CA GLU A 513 12.12 -10.94 10.03
C GLU A 513 13.62 -11.09 10.27
N VAL A 514 14.29 -11.74 9.33
CA VAL A 514 15.74 -11.69 9.23
C VAL A 514 16.03 -10.24 8.91
N VAL A 515 16.31 -9.45 9.94
CA VAL A 515 17.20 -8.30 9.81
C VAL A 515 18.40 -8.87 9.07
N GLU A 516 18.61 -8.43 7.83
CA GLU A 516 19.74 -8.89 7.03
C GLU A 516 20.97 -8.89 7.94
N ALA A 517 21.52 -10.08 8.18
CA ALA A 517 22.80 -10.15 8.84
C ALA A 517 23.76 -9.33 7.98
N PRO A 518 24.55 -8.41 8.57
CA PRO A 518 25.50 -7.62 7.80
C PRO A 518 26.29 -8.59 6.93
N ALA A 519 26.42 -8.25 5.64
CA ALA A 519 27.17 -9.05 4.68
C ALA A 519 28.50 -9.51 5.32
N ALA A 520 28.93 -10.74 5.04
CA ALA A 520 30.15 -11.30 5.61
C ALA A 520 31.28 -10.26 5.49
N LEU A 521 31.80 -9.79 6.63
CA LEU A 521 32.79 -8.71 6.70
C LEU A 521 34.02 -9.08 5.85
N LYS A 522 34.12 -8.47 4.66
CA LYS A 522 35.06 -8.88 3.60
C LYS A 522 36.53 -8.63 3.98
N TYR A 523 36.77 -7.68 4.89
CA TYR A 523 38.11 -7.21 5.25
C TYR A 523 38.41 -7.35 6.75
N SER A 524 37.84 -8.36 7.44
CA SER A 524 38.03 -8.57 8.89
C SER A 524 39.50 -8.72 9.33
N ASP A 525 40.36 -9.17 8.43
CA ASP A 525 41.78 -9.42 8.69
C ASP A 525 42.69 -8.25 8.25
N VAL A 526 42.10 -7.09 7.94
CA VAL A 526 42.83 -5.90 7.47
C VAL A 526 42.97 -4.91 8.63
N SER A 527 44.20 -4.51 8.92
CA SER A 527 44.52 -3.48 9.91
C SER A 527 44.81 -2.14 9.23
N ILE A 528 44.08 -1.09 9.63
CA ILE A 528 44.18 0.25 9.07
C ILE A 528 44.59 1.24 10.16
N ILE A 529 45.59 2.05 9.87
CA ILE A 529 45.94 3.23 10.69
C ILE A 529 45.39 4.48 10.02
N MET A 530 44.50 5.18 10.70
CA MET A 530 43.97 6.49 10.31
C MET A 530 44.74 7.59 11.04
N VAL A 531 45.32 8.52 10.29
CA VAL A 531 46.05 9.67 10.83
C VAL A 531 45.14 10.88 10.84
N ASP A 532 44.72 11.30 12.04
CA ASP A 532 43.83 12.43 12.30
C ASP A 532 44.60 13.76 12.27
N ASN A 533 44.35 14.55 11.21
CA ASN A 533 44.92 15.88 11.00
C ASN A 533 44.02 17.00 11.55
N GLU A 534 43.27 16.71 12.62
CA GLU A 534 42.39 17.65 13.33
C GLU A 534 41.10 18.03 12.59
N ASP A 535 40.57 17.11 11.80
CA ASP A 535 39.25 17.24 11.18
C ASP A 535 38.13 16.69 12.08
N SER A 536 36.99 17.37 12.10
CA SER A 536 35.83 16.99 12.90
C SER A 536 35.06 15.78 12.33
N PHE A 537 35.31 15.40 11.06
CA PHE A 537 34.66 14.29 10.35
C PHE A 537 35.46 12.99 10.35
N VAL A 538 36.66 12.97 10.95
CA VAL A 538 37.58 11.81 10.92
C VAL A 538 36.96 10.52 11.45
N HIS A 539 36.05 10.60 12.42
CA HIS A 539 35.40 9.42 12.99
C HIS A 539 34.28 8.86 12.10
N THR A 540 33.62 9.70 11.30
CA THR A 540 32.66 9.23 10.27
C THR A 540 33.40 8.52 9.15
N LEU A 541 34.53 9.08 8.70
CA LEU A 541 35.39 8.42 7.73
C LEU A 541 35.93 7.08 8.26
N ALA A 542 36.41 7.05 9.51
CA ALA A 542 36.85 5.81 10.14
C ALA A 542 35.73 4.77 10.27
N ASP A 543 34.49 5.20 10.47
CA ASP A 543 33.32 4.31 10.49
C ASP A 543 33.08 3.66 9.14
N TYR A 544 33.18 4.39 8.03
CA TYR A 544 33.01 3.81 6.69
C TYR A 544 34.03 2.68 6.43
N PHE A 545 35.29 2.86 6.84
CA PHE A 545 36.29 1.79 6.74
C PHE A 545 35.96 0.60 7.67
N ARG A 546 35.42 0.84 8.87
CA ARG A 546 34.99 -0.24 9.79
C ARG A 546 33.79 -1.02 9.28
N GLN A 547 32.87 -0.38 8.56
CA GLN A 547 31.72 -1.05 7.95
C GLN A 547 32.13 -2.13 6.93
N THR A 548 33.33 -2.01 6.34
CA THR A 548 33.90 -3.05 5.45
C THR A 548 34.44 -4.28 6.20
N GLY A 549 34.55 -4.19 7.53
CA GLY A 549 35.12 -5.20 8.42
C GLY A 549 36.52 -4.90 8.95
N ALA A 550 37.23 -3.93 8.38
CA ALA A 550 38.61 -3.63 8.75
C ALA A 550 38.76 -3.11 10.20
N GLU A 551 39.86 -3.48 10.86
CA GLU A 551 40.24 -2.93 12.16
C GLU A 551 40.89 -1.56 11.97
N VAL A 552 40.18 -0.47 12.32
CA VAL A 552 40.67 0.91 12.14
C VAL A 552 41.07 1.54 13.47
N LYS A 553 42.35 1.84 13.65
CA LYS A 553 42.89 2.63 14.77
C LYS A 553 43.25 4.04 14.33
N THR A 554 42.76 5.03 15.06
CA THR A 554 42.97 6.46 14.73
C THR A 554 43.99 7.09 15.68
N PHE A 555 45.03 7.73 15.13
CA PHE A 555 46.07 8.42 15.89
C PHE A 555 46.21 9.87 15.41
N ARG A 556 46.50 10.79 16.32
CA ARG A 556 46.82 12.18 15.96
C ARG A 556 48.12 12.25 15.13
N HIS A 557 48.18 13.21 14.22
CA HIS A 557 49.37 13.54 13.44
C HIS A 557 50.63 13.77 14.31
N GLY A 558 51.81 13.71 13.68
CA GLY A 558 53.10 13.85 14.36
C GLY A 558 53.58 12.57 15.04
N ALA A 559 54.14 12.70 16.26
CA ALA A 559 54.81 11.59 16.95
C ALA A 559 53.93 10.34 17.20
N PRO A 560 52.63 10.46 17.56
CA PRO A 560 51.76 9.29 17.73
C PRO A 560 51.57 8.50 16.43
N ALA A 561 51.31 9.18 15.30
CA ALA A 561 51.16 8.55 14.00
C ALA A 561 52.44 7.80 13.55
N LEU A 562 53.61 8.42 13.73
CA LEU A 562 54.89 7.78 13.42
C LEU A 562 55.16 6.54 14.28
N ALA A 563 54.84 6.59 15.57
CA ALA A 563 54.98 5.45 16.47
C ALA A 563 54.04 4.29 16.07
N ALA A 564 52.82 4.61 15.62
CA ALA A 564 51.82 3.62 15.23
C ALA A 564 52.24 2.80 13.99
N LEU A 565 53.07 3.33 13.09
CA LEU A 565 53.59 2.59 11.93
C LEU A 565 54.41 1.35 12.34
N ALA A 566 54.91 1.29 13.58
CA ALA A 566 55.57 0.10 14.12
C ALA A 566 54.63 -1.12 14.21
N GLU A 567 53.31 -0.90 14.23
CA GLU A 567 52.29 -1.96 14.19
C GLU A 567 52.18 -2.64 12.81
N LYS A 568 52.81 -2.08 11.77
CA LYS A 568 52.80 -2.58 10.38
C LYS A 568 51.37 -2.75 9.84
N PRO A 569 50.59 -1.66 9.72
CA PRO A 569 49.24 -1.72 9.16
C PRO A 569 49.28 -2.14 7.69
N ASP A 570 48.17 -2.71 7.22
CA ASP A 570 47.97 -3.04 5.81
C ASP A 570 47.67 -1.80 4.95
N LEU A 571 47.15 -0.73 5.56
CA LEU A 571 46.82 0.54 4.90
C LEU A 571 46.94 1.72 5.88
N VAL A 572 47.47 2.83 5.38
CA VAL A 572 47.49 4.12 6.11
C VAL A 572 46.54 5.11 5.44
N ILE A 573 45.63 5.69 6.21
CA ILE A 573 44.72 6.73 5.73
C ILE A 573 45.18 8.10 6.26
N HIS A 574 45.39 9.04 5.34
CA HIS A 574 45.66 10.44 5.67
C HIS A 574 44.34 11.20 5.63
N SER A 575 43.81 11.51 6.82
CA SER A 575 42.51 12.16 6.94
C SER A 575 42.53 13.61 6.42
N PRO A 576 41.34 14.21 6.22
CA PRO A 576 41.21 15.65 6.02
C PRO A 576 41.76 16.45 7.20
N GLY A 577 41.84 17.77 7.04
CA GLY A 577 42.23 18.68 8.10
C GLY A 577 42.22 20.14 7.63
N PRO A 578 42.31 21.10 8.57
CA PRO A 578 42.36 22.51 8.24
C PRO A 578 43.76 22.92 7.74
N GLY A 579 43.92 24.17 7.29
CA GLY A 579 45.23 24.76 7.04
C GLY A 579 45.97 24.15 5.84
N GLN A 580 47.31 24.12 5.90
CA GLN A 580 48.16 23.56 4.85
C GLN A 580 48.70 22.18 5.28
N PRO A 581 48.92 21.23 4.34
CA PRO A 581 49.34 19.87 4.71
C PRO A 581 50.66 19.82 5.49
N LYS A 582 51.59 20.72 5.18
CA LYS A 582 52.87 20.85 5.90
C LYS A 582 52.73 21.19 7.39
N ASP A 583 51.65 21.86 7.80
CA ASP A 583 51.43 22.26 9.20
C ASP A 583 51.19 21.03 10.09
N PHE A 584 50.76 19.91 9.48
CA PHE A 584 50.46 18.62 10.11
C PHE A 584 51.52 17.55 9.76
N GLY A 585 52.57 17.92 9.01
CA GLY A 585 53.62 17.00 8.57
C GLY A 585 53.14 15.92 7.60
N VAL A 586 52.02 16.12 6.89
CA VAL A 586 51.45 15.13 5.96
C VAL A 586 52.44 14.74 4.86
N PRO A 587 53.14 15.68 4.17
CA PRO A 587 54.06 15.30 3.09
C PRO A 587 55.21 14.39 3.54
N ASP A 588 55.79 14.67 4.71
CA ASP A 588 56.88 13.86 5.30
C ASP A 588 56.39 12.47 5.71
N LEU A 589 55.17 12.39 6.25
CA LEU A 589 54.54 11.13 6.61
C LEU A 589 54.22 10.29 5.38
N VAL A 590 53.69 10.88 4.32
CA VAL A 590 53.42 10.20 3.03
C VAL A 590 54.70 9.55 2.49
N ARG A 591 55.83 10.27 2.51
CA ARG A 591 57.14 9.73 2.10
C ARG A 591 57.60 8.60 3.01
N THR A 592 57.48 8.78 4.32
CA THR A 592 57.85 7.74 5.30
C THR A 592 57.06 6.45 5.09
N VAL A 593 55.74 6.55 4.88
CA VAL A 593 54.85 5.41 4.62
C VAL A 593 55.18 4.74 3.28
N ALA A 594 55.51 5.54 2.25
CA ALA A 594 55.95 5.04 0.95
C ALA A 594 57.28 4.28 1.02
N ASP A 595 58.26 4.78 1.79
CA ASP A 595 59.55 4.12 2.01
C ASP A 595 59.41 2.79 2.75
N LEU A 596 58.37 2.65 3.59
CA LEU A 596 58.01 1.40 4.25
C LEU A 596 57.23 0.43 3.35
N GLY A 597 56.85 0.86 2.13
CA GLY A 597 56.08 0.06 1.18
C GLY A 597 54.63 -0.21 1.60
N ILE A 598 54.09 0.59 2.51
CA ILE A 598 52.72 0.41 3.02
C ILE A 598 51.75 1.14 2.09
N PRO A 599 50.65 0.50 1.64
CA PRO A 599 49.57 1.16 0.91
C PRO A 599 49.03 2.38 1.65
N GLN A 600 48.62 3.42 0.91
CA GLN A 600 48.10 4.64 1.53
C GLN A 600 47.03 5.35 0.72
N PHE A 601 46.07 5.96 1.42
CA PHE A 601 44.98 6.72 0.82
C PHE A 601 44.83 8.10 1.46
N GLY A 602 44.73 9.15 0.65
CA GLY A 602 44.60 10.53 1.11
C GLY A 602 43.22 11.12 0.84
N ILE A 603 42.67 11.87 1.79
CA ILE A 603 41.38 12.57 1.64
C ILE A 603 41.59 14.06 1.92
N CYS A 604 41.16 14.93 1.01
CA CYS A 604 41.23 16.38 1.12
C CYS A 604 42.66 16.87 1.44
N LEU A 605 42.96 17.23 2.69
CA LEU A 605 44.32 17.57 3.15
C LEU A 605 45.31 16.44 2.87
N GLY A 606 44.87 15.17 2.93
CA GLY A 606 45.66 14.02 2.55
C GLY A 606 46.06 14.00 1.07
N LEU A 607 45.15 14.32 0.14
CA LEU A 607 45.49 14.46 -1.28
C LEU A 607 46.50 15.59 -1.48
N GLN A 608 46.23 16.73 -0.86
CA GLN A 608 47.07 17.92 -0.95
C GLN A 608 48.49 17.63 -0.45
N GLY A 609 48.61 16.93 0.69
CA GLY A 609 49.90 16.52 1.23
C GLY A 609 50.62 15.48 0.38
N MET A 610 49.89 14.58 -0.29
CA MET A 610 50.48 13.65 -1.26
C MET A 610 51.03 14.39 -2.49
N VAL A 611 50.33 15.37 -3.02
CA VAL A 611 50.83 16.21 -4.13
C VAL A 611 52.13 16.92 -3.72
N GLU A 612 52.14 17.57 -2.55
CA GLU A 612 53.35 18.24 -2.03
C GLU A 612 54.50 17.25 -1.79
N ALA A 613 54.21 16.05 -1.26
CA ALA A 613 55.22 15.02 -1.00
C ALA A 613 56.00 14.64 -2.27
N PHE A 614 55.32 14.58 -3.41
CA PHE A 614 55.93 14.26 -4.70
C PHE A 614 56.44 15.48 -5.48
N GLY A 615 56.40 16.68 -4.87
CA GLY A 615 56.97 17.90 -5.43
C GLY A 615 56.00 18.75 -6.27
N GLY A 616 54.70 18.47 -6.17
CA GLY A 616 53.67 19.29 -6.82
C GLY A 616 53.35 20.58 -6.05
N GLU A 617 52.58 21.46 -6.69
CA GLU A 617 52.20 22.76 -6.13
C GLU A 617 50.68 22.81 -5.84
N LEU A 618 50.31 23.48 -4.74
CA LEU A 618 48.93 23.77 -4.38
C LEU A 618 48.61 25.26 -4.60
N THR A 619 47.37 25.57 -4.94
CA THR A 619 46.85 26.94 -5.00
C THR A 619 45.57 27.09 -4.17
N ILE A 620 45.20 28.33 -3.88
CA ILE A 620 43.97 28.69 -3.17
C ILE A 620 42.86 28.93 -4.21
N MET A 621 41.69 28.35 -3.97
CA MET A 621 40.48 28.60 -4.76
C MET A 621 40.00 30.04 -4.61
N ASP A 622 39.65 30.67 -5.73
CA ASP A 622 38.99 31.99 -5.71
C ASP A 622 37.62 31.94 -5.01
N GLU A 623 36.88 30.84 -5.18
CA GLU A 623 35.57 30.62 -4.56
C GLU A 623 35.49 29.25 -3.87
N PRO A 624 35.85 29.15 -2.58
CA PRO A 624 35.71 27.91 -1.82
C PRO A 624 34.24 27.45 -1.70
N ARG A 625 34.01 26.14 -1.83
CA ARG A 625 32.68 25.52 -1.79
C ARG A 625 32.48 24.62 -0.56
N HIS A 626 32.67 25.17 0.64
CA HIS A 626 32.46 24.45 1.90
C HIS A 626 30.99 24.08 2.11
N GLY A 627 30.70 22.79 2.33
CA GLY A 627 29.34 22.29 2.54
C GLY A 627 28.46 22.31 1.29
N LYS A 628 29.07 22.34 0.10
CA LYS A 628 28.39 22.22 -1.20
C LYS A 628 28.90 20.97 -1.93
N TYR A 629 28.27 20.61 -3.04
CA TYR A 629 28.71 19.48 -3.85
C TYR A 629 29.53 19.95 -5.08
N TRP A 630 30.33 19.02 -5.60
CA TRP A 630 30.93 19.03 -6.93
C TRP A 630 30.32 17.93 -7.77
N GLN A 631 30.23 18.12 -9.09
CA GLN A 631 29.96 17.04 -10.03
C GLN A 631 31.29 16.47 -10.49
N LEU A 632 31.47 15.17 -10.30
CA LEU A 632 32.70 14.49 -10.66
C LEU A 632 32.72 14.16 -12.16
N SER A 633 33.90 13.90 -12.70
CA SER A 633 34.14 13.27 -13.99
C SER A 633 35.35 12.34 -13.87
N HIS A 634 35.19 11.06 -14.21
CA HIS A 634 36.24 10.03 -14.06
C HIS A 634 36.12 8.89 -15.07
N GLY A 635 37.17 8.08 -15.17
CA GLY A 635 37.23 6.92 -16.08
C GLY A 635 36.46 5.67 -15.63
N GLY A 636 35.87 5.66 -14.43
CA GLY A 636 35.03 4.56 -13.93
C GLY A 636 35.82 3.28 -13.62
N SER A 637 37.10 3.43 -13.27
CA SER A 637 38.01 2.33 -12.95
C SER A 637 38.73 2.53 -11.62
N GLY A 638 39.14 1.43 -10.98
CA GLY A 638 39.90 1.45 -9.71
C GLY A 638 39.04 1.94 -8.56
N ILE A 639 39.43 3.06 -7.92
CA ILE A 639 38.64 3.62 -6.81
C ILE A 639 37.25 4.11 -7.24
N PHE A 640 37.02 4.23 -8.56
CA PHE A 640 35.73 4.60 -9.16
C PHE A 640 34.97 3.44 -9.82
N ASP A 641 35.38 2.18 -9.59
CA ASP A 641 34.65 1.01 -10.09
C ASP A 641 33.19 1.03 -9.63
N GLY A 642 32.25 0.94 -10.58
CA GLY A 642 30.81 0.89 -10.28
C GLY A 642 30.16 2.23 -9.89
N ILE A 643 30.90 3.35 -9.97
CA ILE A 643 30.38 4.68 -9.65
C ILE A 643 30.02 5.44 -10.94
N GLU A 644 28.91 6.17 -10.92
CA GLU A 644 28.45 6.97 -12.05
C GLU A 644 29.38 8.18 -12.29
N ALA A 645 29.71 8.41 -13.56
CA ALA A 645 30.72 9.38 -13.95
C ALA A 645 30.35 10.84 -13.63
N ASP A 646 29.07 11.17 -13.39
CA ASP A 646 28.55 12.49 -13.03
C ASP A 646 28.04 12.57 -11.57
N CYS A 647 28.50 11.65 -10.72
CA CYS A 647 28.12 11.60 -9.31
C CYS A 647 28.44 12.90 -8.54
N ARG A 648 27.66 13.15 -7.48
CA ARG A 648 27.83 14.29 -6.58
C ARG A 648 28.71 13.92 -5.40
N VAL A 649 29.67 14.79 -5.09
CA VAL A 649 30.60 14.60 -3.96
C VAL A 649 30.77 15.86 -3.12
N GLY A 650 30.94 15.70 -1.80
CA GLY A 650 31.04 16.80 -0.84
C GLY A 650 32.35 17.58 -0.91
N GLY A 651 32.25 18.90 -1.07
CA GLY A 651 33.35 19.86 -1.04
C GLY A 651 33.54 20.51 0.33
N TYR A 652 34.76 20.43 0.88
CA TYR A 652 35.19 21.11 2.11
C TYR A 652 36.66 21.58 2.01
N HIS A 653 37.07 22.03 0.82
CA HIS A 653 38.45 22.46 0.57
C HIS A 653 38.50 23.89 0.04
N SER A 654 39.57 24.59 0.42
CA SER A 654 39.98 25.87 -0.16
C SER A 654 41.27 25.76 -0.98
N LEU A 655 42.01 24.66 -0.81
CA LEU A 655 43.25 24.38 -1.52
C LEU A 655 42.98 23.32 -2.59
N LEU A 656 43.62 23.47 -3.74
CA LEU A 656 43.57 22.51 -4.84
C LEU A 656 44.96 22.26 -5.39
N ALA A 657 45.17 21.06 -5.93
CA ALA A 657 46.38 20.73 -6.65
C ALA A 657 46.39 21.41 -8.03
N VAL A 658 47.48 22.10 -8.35
CA VAL A 658 47.60 22.80 -9.65
C VAL A 658 47.86 21.76 -10.74
N SER A 659 46.92 21.60 -11.68
CA SER A 659 46.94 20.56 -12.71
C SER A 659 48.26 20.51 -13.51
N GLU A 660 48.84 21.67 -13.87
CA GLU A 660 50.10 21.76 -14.63
C GLU A 660 51.35 21.49 -13.79
N LYS A 661 51.18 21.37 -12.47
CA LYS A 661 52.25 21.15 -11.49
C LYS A 661 52.12 19.80 -10.79
N ILE A 662 51.27 18.91 -11.28
CA ILE A 662 51.24 17.52 -10.83
C ILE A 662 52.52 16.83 -11.31
N PRO A 663 53.31 16.22 -10.41
CA PRO A 663 54.51 15.46 -10.76
C PRO A 663 54.22 14.30 -11.71
N ASP A 664 55.20 13.94 -12.54
CA ASP A 664 55.09 12.85 -13.52
C ASP A 664 54.79 11.48 -12.87
N GLU A 665 55.05 11.31 -11.57
CA GLU A 665 54.78 10.07 -10.83
C GLU A 665 53.30 9.87 -10.46
N LEU A 666 52.48 10.93 -10.56
CA LEU A 666 51.07 10.93 -10.20
C LEU A 666 50.19 11.10 -11.44
N ASP A 667 49.22 10.20 -11.61
CA ASP A 667 48.15 10.34 -12.59
C ASP A 667 46.94 11.02 -11.95
N VAL A 668 46.36 12.00 -12.65
CA VAL A 668 45.05 12.56 -12.31
C VAL A 668 43.98 11.62 -12.85
N ILE A 669 43.10 11.14 -11.96
CA ILE A 669 42.10 10.12 -12.28
C ILE A 669 40.65 10.60 -12.15
N ALA A 670 40.44 11.81 -11.63
CA ALA A 670 39.13 12.47 -11.67
C ALA A 670 39.25 14.01 -11.64
N HIS A 671 38.27 14.67 -12.25
CA HIS A 671 38.11 16.13 -12.29
C HIS A 671 36.70 16.54 -11.83
N ASN A 672 36.47 17.81 -11.51
CA ASN A 672 35.11 18.35 -11.33
C ASN A 672 34.58 19.06 -12.59
N GLU A 673 33.38 19.65 -12.51
CA GLU A 673 32.76 20.43 -13.59
C GLU A 673 33.53 21.71 -14.02
N HIS A 674 34.62 22.03 -13.32
CA HIS A 674 35.52 23.16 -13.61
C HIS A 674 36.95 22.70 -13.92
N ASP A 675 37.12 21.41 -14.25
CA ASP A 675 38.41 20.79 -14.62
C ASP A 675 39.48 20.80 -13.49
N MET A 676 39.04 20.97 -12.24
CA MET A 676 39.93 20.92 -11.07
C MET A 676 40.22 19.47 -10.70
N VAL A 677 41.47 19.19 -10.29
CA VAL A 677 41.90 17.86 -9.83
C VAL A 677 41.09 17.40 -8.63
N MET A 678 40.37 16.29 -8.78
CA MET A 678 39.53 15.70 -7.73
C MET A 678 40.03 14.36 -7.21
N ALA A 679 40.87 13.64 -7.96
CA ALA A 679 41.52 12.44 -7.47
C ALA A 679 42.82 12.16 -8.21
N ILE A 680 43.78 11.56 -7.51
CA ILE A 680 45.09 11.17 -8.03
C ILE A 680 45.42 9.72 -7.67
N LYS A 681 46.32 9.11 -8.45
CA LYS A 681 46.90 7.80 -8.16
C LYS A 681 48.38 7.80 -8.54
N HIS A 682 49.23 7.17 -7.74
CA HIS A 682 50.64 7.00 -8.09
C HIS A 682 50.81 5.90 -9.14
N LYS A 683 51.71 6.11 -10.12
CA LYS A 683 51.95 5.18 -11.24
C LYS A 683 52.46 3.80 -10.80
N THR A 684 53.36 3.77 -9.82
CA THR A 684 54.00 2.52 -9.36
C THR A 684 53.75 2.14 -7.89
N LEU A 685 53.54 3.10 -6.98
CA LEU A 685 53.27 2.84 -5.56
C LEU A 685 51.77 2.60 -5.31
N PRO A 686 51.38 1.81 -4.30
CA PRO A 686 49.98 1.58 -3.91
C PRO A 686 49.41 2.80 -3.15
N LEU A 687 49.29 3.92 -3.87
CA LEU A 687 48.86 5.22 -3.35
C LEU A 687 47.77 5.82 -4.23
N ALA A 688 46.67 6.23 -3.61
CA ALA A 688 45.63 7.02 -4.26
C ALA A 688 45.11 8.12 -3.32
N ALA A 689 44.44 9.13 -3.85
CA ALA A 689 43.82 10.15 -3.02
C ALA A 689 42.63 10.81 -3.71
N VAL A 690 41.75 11.40 -2.92
CA VAL A 690 40.60 12.20 -3.36
C VAL A 690 40.58 13.56 -2.68
N GLN A 691 40.13 14.61 -3.38
CA GLN A 691 40.08 15.98 -2.88
C GLN A 691 38.75 16.28 -2.15
N PHE A 692 37.69 15.54 -2.48
CA PHE A 692 36.38 15.61 -1.85
C PHE A 692 36.30 14.67 -0.63
N HIS A 693 35.18 14.71 0.09
CA HIS A 693 34.96 13.93 1.31
C HIS A 693 33.99 12.77 1.05
N PRO A 694 34.46 11.51 0.91
CA PRO A 694 33.60 10.34 0.73
C PRO A 694 32.61 10.14 1.89
N GLU A 695 33.00 10.51 3.10
CA GLU A 695 32.21 10.37 4.32
C GLU A 695 31.09 11.42 4.47
N SER A 696 31.04 12.41 3.58
CA SER A 696 30.05 13.48 3.68
C SER A 696 28.65 13.01 3.29
N ILE A 697 27.62 13.55 3.96
CA ILE A 697 26.21 13.40 3.53
C ILE A 697 25.99 13.85 2.09
N LEU A 698 26.82 14.76 1.57
CA LEU A 698 26.78 15.25 0.20
C LEU A 698 27.35 14.26 -0.84
N SER A 699 27.93 13.16 -0.37
CA SER A 699 28.47 12.05 -1.18
C SER A 699 27.64 10.76 -0.99
N MET A 700 26.44 10.86 -0.40
CA MET A 700 25.59 9.69 -0.09
C MET A 700 24.70 9.25 -1.24
N ASP A 701 24.48 10.09 -2.26
CA ASP A 701 23.70 9.73 -3.45
C ASP A 701 24.25 8.39 -4.02
N ASN A 702 23.37 7.40 -4.19
CA ASN A 702 23.71 6.04 -4.62
C ASN A 702 24.84 5.34 -3.82
N GLN A 703 25.05 5.73 -2.55
CA GLN A 703 26.13 5.24 -1.69
C GLN A 703 27.56 5.42 -2.25
N ALA A 704 27.76 6.40 -3.13
CA ALA A 704 29.04 6.61 -3.82
C ALA A 704 30.24 6.71 -2.85
N GLY A 705 30.09 7.43 -1.73
CA GLY A 705 31.13 7.57 -0.72
C GLY A 705 31.60 6.25 -0.09
N LEU A 706 30.68 5.36 0.27
CA LEU A 706 31.01 4.06 0.86
C LEU A 706 31.62 3.13 -0.21
N GLN A 707 31.08 3.15 -1.42
CA GLN A 707 31.62 2.38 -2.55
C GLN A 707 33.08 2.77 -2.86
N ILE A 708 33.43 4.07 -2.80
CA ILE A 708 34.83 4.52 -2.96
C ILE A 708 35.72 3.90 -1.90
N VAL A 709 35.27 3.87 -0.63
CA VAL A 709 36.04 3.29 0.48
C VAL A 709 36.28 1.78 0.26
N GLU A 710 35.26 1.05 -0.19
CA GLU A 710 35.41 -0.36 -0.55
C GLU A 710 36.38 -0.56 -1.72
N ASN A 711 36.27 0.27 -2.76
CA ASN A 711 37.14 0.21 -3.93
C ASN A 711 38.59 0.55 -3.59
N VAL A 712 38.84 1.43 -2.63
CA VAL A 712 40.19 1.71 -2.10
C VAL A 712 40.81 0.45 -1.52
N LEU A 713 40.08 -0.29 -0.69
CA LEU A 713 40.57 -1.56 -0.12
C LEU A 713 40.79 -2.61 -1.20
N ALA A 714 39.89 -2.70 -2.19
CA ALA A 714 40.05 -3.62 -3.31
C ALA A 714 41.23 -3.28 -4.23
N THR A 715 41.53 -1.99 -4.42
CA THR A 715 42.52 -1.52 -5.40
C THR A 715 43.92 -1.42 -4.81
N LEU A 716 44.07 -1.01 -3.55
CA LEU A 716 45.37 -0.71 -2.95
C LEU A 716 45.97 -1.87 -2.16
N LEU A 717 45.15 -2.79 -1.66
CA LEU A 717 45.66 -3.96 -0.94
C LEU A 717 46.12 -5.04 -1.94
N PRO A 718 47.23 -5.74 -1.66
CA PRO A 718 47.66 -6.85 -2.49
C PRO A 718 46.66 -8.01 -2.43
N GLU A 719 46.40 -8.69 -3.56
CA GLU A 719 45.62 -9.94 -3.57
C GLU A 719 46.32 -10.97 -2.67
N LYS A 720 45.67 -11.40 -1.58
CA LYS A 720 46.15 -12.51 -0.76
C LYS A 720 46.05 -13.79 -1.59
N GLY A 721 47.17 -14.22 -2.17
CA GLY A 721 47.27 -15.49 -2.88
C GLY A 721 46.87 -16.66 -1.96
N THR A 722 45.97 -17.52 -2.45
CA THR A 722 45.66 -18.83 -1.88
C THR A 722 46.94 -19.69 -1.85
N ALA A 723 47.64 -19.67 -0.72
CA ALA A 723 48.75 -20.56 -0.43
C ALA A 723 48.30 -21.67 0.52
N GLU A 724 47.56 -22.66 0.02
CA GLU A 724 47.46 -23.99 0.63
C GLU A 724 46.83 -25.00 -0.36
N GLN A 725 47.64 -25.46 -1.33
CA GLN A 725 47.39 -26.71 -2.07
C GLN A 725 48.69 -27.20 -2.72
N ALA A 726 49.71 -27.45 -1.90
CA ALA A 726 50.87 -28.27 -2.27
C ALA A 726 51.64 -28.71 -1.01
N ALA A 727 51.13 -29.74 -0.34
CA ALA A 727 51.91 -30.71 0.43
C ALA A 727 51.16 -32.04 0.46
#